data_AF-A0A2H5WWT8-F1
#
_entry.id   AF-A0A2H5WWT8-F1
#
_cell.length_a   1.000
_cell.length_b   1.000
_cell.length_c   1.000
_cell.angle_alpha   90.00
_cell.angle_beta   90.00
_cell.angle_gamma   90.00
#
_symmetry.space_group_name_H-M   'P 1'
#
loop_
_entity.id
_entity.type
_entity.pdbx_description
1 polymer ?
#
loop_
_entity_poly.entity_id
_entity_poly.type
_entity_poly.pdbx_seq_one_letter_code
_entity_poly.pdbx_strand_id
1 'polypeptide(L)'
;MHIRRMNRLIREKSPYLLQHAYNPVDWYPWGAEAFFRARTEDKPIFLSIGYSACHWCHVMERESFENEQIAALLNEYFVPVKVDREERPDVDEIYIAAVQLITGSAGWPLSVFLTPNGEPFYGGTYFPPAVFADLLRQVAHLWRTQRPQVLQAAKELTDDLRSLLTLRAHEMRGERDPAIFRVFLTQCAAGYDNEHGGFGDAPKFPPNTVLPVWLWMAEVWESEDAGVMALHTLNKMAEGGIYDHIGGGFHRYATDARWLVPHFEKMLFDNAQLAWAYARAYTLTGDQEYADVAHGTLQWMIREMRTEEGAFASALNADSPEGEGAFYTWTQPEIYEALDAETAALVCQVYNIRPEGNYHEEATGKQTGRNILHRRDSLKELARSLGMPEEELRERLQEAHAQLREVRARRPAPPRDDKVLTDWNGIAIAALAYAADALEHPAYLDIAATAAEFIWQRLRDPQGNLLHRYHDGEAAIPAYLSDYALYGLGLVSLFEATGDPRWLERATALADQLIEKFHDAELGGFFETTDEHNLLIVRHKSVQDRQLPSGNGAAAQLLASLSHLLIGDDPIRSERYAIVAGETISAFWQLVQRAPVATSSLLFAYLILEGDTIPTPNLEVDWDTVALEREGPVQVSVFTQPEGLTVFFHIAEGWHIQAADSARADLTPTRVEVQTDLPIEFGTPVWSHPKPYQVGGEQLMVYQEQAVALVPIVALREGGPTEGYLRVRVVYQPCTDTECALPIERQFLLPVRLGE
;
A
#
# COMPACT_ATOMS: atom_id res chain seq x y z
N MET A 1 11.93 -6.29 42.53
CA MET A 1 12.72 -5.87 41.36
C MET A 1 13.15 -7.13 40.62
N HIS A 2 12.41 -7.55 39.60
CA HIS A 2 12.95 -8.53 38.64
C HIS A 2 13.97 -7.81 37.78
N ILE A 3 15.22 -8.26 37.79
CA ILE A 3 16.25 -7.76 36.89
C ILE A 3 15.84 -8.24 35.50
N ARG A 4 15.31 -7.35 34.65
CA ARG A 4 15.03 -7.67 33.25
C ARG A 4 16.35 -8.01 32.56
N ARG A 5 16.47 -9.24 32.06
CA ARG A 5 17.66 -9.72 31.36
C ARG A 5 17.63 -9.19 29.93
N MET A 6 18.71 -8.53 29.51
CA MET A 6 18.87 -8.09 28.12
C MET A 6 19.15 -9.30 27.21
N ASN A 7 18.49 -9.36 26.06
CA ASN A 7 18.84 -10.26 24.96
C ASN A 7 19.79 -9.56 23.98
N ARG A 8 20.02 -10.14 22.79
CA ARG A 8 21.00 -9.63 21.81
C ARG A 8 20.55 -8.34 21.13
N LEU A 9 19.25 -8.08 21.06
CA LEU A 9 18.70 -6.91 20.37
C LEU A 9 19.12 -5.58 21.02
N ILE A 10 19.64 -5.60 22.26
CA ILE A 10 20.20 -4.41 22.93
C ILE A 10 21.37 -3.77 22.18
N ARG A 11 21.95 -4.47 21.21
CA ARG A 11 23.05 -4.00 20.36
C ARG A 11 22.59 -3.45 19.01
N GLU A 12 21.32 -3.62 18.68
CA GLU A 12 20.75 -3.12 17.44
C GLU A 12 20.52 -1.60 17.52
N LYS A 13 20.32 -0.99 16.36
CA LYS A 13 20.00 0.44 16.24
C LYS A 13 18.55 0.70 15.87
N SER A 14 17.85 -0.27 15.27
CA SER A 14 16.41 -0.15 15.03
C SER A 14 15.66 0.11 16.35
N PRO A 15 14.87 1.20 16.45
CA PRO A 15 14.00 1.44 17.60
C PRO A 15 13.03 0.28 17.85
N TYR A 16 12.53 -0.36 16.78
CA TYR A 16 11.67 -1.55 16.88
C TYR A 16 12.39 -2.73 17.55
N LEU A 17 13.62 -3.05 17.11
CA LEU A 17 14.37 -4.16 17.71
C LEU A 17 14.77 -3.86 19.17
N LEU A 18 15.16 -2.62 19.45
CA LEU A 18 15.53 -2.17 20.80
C LEU A 18 14.36 -2.26 21.79
N GLN A 19 13.12 -2.02 21.34
CA GLN A 19 11.92 -2.19 22.17
C GLN A 19 11.82 -3.62 22.72
N HIS A 20 12.23 -4.62 21.93
CA HIS A 20 12.18 -6.04 22.28
C HIS A 20 13.41 -6.54 23.06
N ALA A 21 14.38 -5.68 23.34
CA ALA A 21 15.66 -6.07 23.96
C ALA A 21 15.55 -6.65 25.38
N TYR A 22 14.42 -6.41 26.06
CA TYR A 22 14.15 -6.87 27.42
C TYR A 22 13.00 -7.88 27.52
N ASN A 23 12.45 -8.35 26.39
CA ASN A 23 11.49 -9.45 26.44
C ASN A 23 12.18 -10.72 26.98
N PRO A 24 11.44 -11.62 27.67
CA PRO A 24 11.97 -12.91 28.13
C PRO A 24 12.37 -13.85 26.98
N VAL A 25 11.90 -13.62 25.75
CA VAL A 25 12.37 -14.32 24.55
C VAL A 25 13.83 -13.94 24.27
N ASP A 26 14.69 -14.94 24.04
CA ASP A 26 16.11 -14.79 23.72
C ASP A 26 16.29 -14.43 22.24
N TRP A 27 15.79 -13.25 21.87
CA TRP A 27 15.78 -12.78 20.49
C TRP A 27 17.17 -12.65 19.87
N TYR A 28 17.24 -13.00 18.59
CA TYR A 28 18.34 -12.71 17.69
C TYR A 28 17.92 -11.69 16.63
N PRO A 29 18.82 -10.80 16.20
CA PRO A 29 18.66 -10.11 14.93
C PRO A 29 18.81 -11.11 13.77
N TRP A 30 18.29 -10.75 12.60
CA TRP A 30 18.56 -11.53 11.39
C TRP A 30 20.02 -11.46 10.98
N GLY A 31 20.76 -12.56 11.15
CA GLY A 31 22.17 -12.60 10.84
C GLY A 31 22.81 -13.96 11.01
N ALA A 32 24.09 -14.05 10.63
CA ALA A 32 24.83 -15.31 10.60
C ALA A 32 24.86 -16.04 11.95
N GLU A 33 24.83 -15.32 13.08
CA GLU A 33 24.80 -15.93 14.43
C GLU A 33 23.54 -16.78 14.65
N ALA A 34 22.36 -16.25 14.28
CA ALA A 34 21.09 -16.95 14.44
C ALA A 34 21.05 -18.23 13.61
N PHE A 35 21.44 -18.14 12.34
CA PHE A 35 21.50 -19.27 11.41
C PHE A 35 22.54 -20.31 11.82
N PHE A 36 23.71 -19.87 12.29
CA PHE A 36 24.73 -20.79 12.81
C PHE A 36 24.23 -21.57 14.02
N ARG A 37 23.54 -20.89 14.96
CA ARG A 37 22.92 -21.54 16.11
C ARG A 37 21.83 -22.53 15.68
N ALA A 38 20.94 -22.12 14.79
CA ALA A 38 19.85 -22.97 14.29
C ALA A 38 20.40 -24.27 13.67
N ARG A 39 21.47 -24.18 12.87
CA ARG A 39 22.14 -25.34 12.27
C ARG A 39 22.85 -26.22 13.30
N THR A 40 23.53 -25.61 14.27
CA THR A 40 24.33 -26.35 15.25
C THR A 40 23.47 -27.05 16.29
N GLU A 41 22.39 -26.39 16.74
CA GLU A 41 21.42 -26.96 17.68
C GLU A 41 20.34 -27.80 17.00
N ASP A 42 20.31 -27.81 15.68
CA ASP A 42 19.33 -28.54 14.87
C ASP A 42 17.87 -28.15 15.17
N LYS A 43 17.66 -26.86 15.36
CA LYS A 43 16.37 -26.25 15.74
C LYS A 43 15.78 -25.41 14.61
N PRO A 44 14.45 -25.43 14.41
CA PRO A 44 13.79 -24.49 13.52
C PRO A 44 13.95 -23.05 14.01
N ILE A 45 13.87 -22.10 13.08
CA ILE A 45 13.84 -20.67 13.38
C ILE A 45 12.39 -20.24 13.53
N PHE A 46 12.09 -19.48 14.58
CA PHE A 46 10.84 -18.70 14.65
C PHE A 46 11.16 -17.26 14.25
N LEU A 47 10.71 -16.84 13.08
CA LEU A 47 10.91 -15.50 12.55
C LEU A 47 9.68 -14.64 12.87
N SER A 48 9.91 -13.52 13.56
CA SER A 48 8.90 -12.49 13.77
C SER A 48 9.31 -11.19 13.08
N ILE A 49 8.48 -10.70 12.15
CA ILE A 49 8.71 -9.44 11.41
C ILE A 49 7.65 -8.41 11.81
N GLY A 50 8.09 -7.18 12.02
CA GLY A 50 7.22 -6.02 12.28
C GLY A 50 8.01 -4.72 12.17
N TYR A 51 7.47 -3.64 12.72
CA TYR A 51 8.07 -2.30 12.74
C TYR A 51 7.47 -1.52 13.91
N SER A 52 8.14 -0.42 14.29
CA SER A 52 7.86 0.33 15.52
C SER A 52 6.48 0.96 15.57
N ALA A 53 5.90 1.36 14.43
CA ALA A 53 4.62 2.04 14.40
C ALA A 53 3.38 1.10 14.37
N CYS A 54 3.62 -0.20 14.21
CA CYS A 54 2.60 -1.24 14.05
C CYS A 54 1.84 -1.55 15.36
N HIS A 55 0.55 -1.18 15.45
CA HIS A 55 -0.28 -1.48 16.63
C HIS A 55 -0.34 -2.99 16.96
N TRP A 56 -0.69 -3.84 15.98
CA TRP A 56 -0.82 -5.28 16.20
C TRP A 56 0.50 -5.96 16.60
N CYS A 57 1.64 -5.36 16.24
CA CYS A 57 2.95 -5.84 16.66
C CYS A 57 3.15 -5.60 18.17
N HIS A 58 2.68 -4.47 18.70
CA HIS A 58 2.68 -4.18 20.14
C HIS A 58 1.69 -5.07 20.89
N VAL A 59 0.52 -5.36 20.32
CA VAL A 59 -0.44 -6.31 20.90
C VAL A 59 0.19 -7.69 21.04
N MET A 60 0.77 -8.21 19.96
CA MET A 60 1.47 -9.51 19.99
C MET A 60 2.63 -9.53 20.99
N GLU A 61 3.38 -8.42 21.12
CA GLU A 61 4.42 -8.30 22.13
C GLU A 61 3.88 -8.46 23.55
N ARG A 62 2.93 -7.60 23.94
CA ARG A 62 2.40 -7.53 25.31
C ARG A 62 1.74 -8.84 25.71
N GLU A 63 1.00 -9.45 24.79
CA GLU A 63 0.21 -10.64 25.09
C GLU A 63 1.03 -11.95 25.02
N SER A 64 2.01 -12.03 24.10
CA SER A 64 2.74 -13.26 23.82
C SER A 64 4.23 -13.18 24.15
N PHE A 65 4.96 -12.17 23.66
CA PHE A 65 6.43 -12.13 23.80
C PHE A 65 6.91 -11.68 25.18
N GLU A 66 6.10 -10.94 25.94
CA GLU A 66 6.35 -10.63 27.36
C GLU A 66 5.93 -11.76 28.32
N ASN A 67 5.18 -12.75 27.82
CA ASN A 67 4.71 -13.87 28.63
C ASN A 67 5.82 -14.92 28.83
N GLU A 68 6.30 -15.05 30.08
CA GLU A 68 7.37 -15.98 30.46
C GLU A 68 7.12 -17.44 30.03
N GLN A 69 5.86 -17.90 30.01
CA GLN A 69 5.55 -19.29 29.62
C GLN A 69 5.69 -19.50 28.11
N ILE A 70 5.23 -18.53 27.31
CA ILE A 70 5.37 -18.57 25.85
C ILE A 70 6.83 -18.38 25.46
N ALA A 71 7.53 -17.45 26.12
CA ALA A 71 8.95 -17.24 25.92
C ALA A 71 9.78 -18.48 26.24
N ALA A 72 9.45 -19.23 27.30
CA ALA A 72 10.10 -20.49 27.60
C ALA A 72 9.94 -21.52 26.47
N LEU A 73 8.74 -21.63 25.87
CA LEU A 73 8.49 -22.51 24.72
C LEU A 73 9.33 -22.09 23.50
N LEU A 74 9.35 -20.79 23.19
CA LEU A 74 10.15 -20.25 22.08
C LEU A 74 11.65 -20.55 22.27
N ASN A 75 12.18 -20.24 23.46
CA ASN A 75 13.60 -20.40 23.78
C ASN A 75 14.04 -21.88 23.84
N GLU A 76 13.12 -22.78 24.23
CA GLU A 76 13.40 -24.22 24.31
C GLU A 76 13.47 -24.85 22.91
N TYR A 77 12.45 -24.60 22.08
CA TYR A 77 12.23 -25.36 20.85
C TYR A 77 12.74 -24.68 19.58
N PHE A 78 12.96 -23.36 19.60
CA PHE A 78 13.28 -22.57 18.41
C PHE A 78 14.55 -21.73 18.60
N VAL A 79 15.05 -21.19 17.50
CA VAL A 79 15.90 -19.98 17.52
C VAL A 79 15.00 -18.78 17.17
N PRO A 80 14.60 -17.95 18.15
CA PRO A 80 13.74 -16.79 17.89
C PRO A 80 14.53 -15.67 17.21
N VAL A 81 14.05 -15.22 16.06
CA VAL A 81 14.63 -14.14 15.26
C VAL A 81 13.62 -13.01 15.10
N LYS A 82 14.05 -11.78 15.34
CA LYS A 82 13.23 -10.56 15.22
C LYS A 82 13.79 -9.69 14.10
N VAL A 83 12.90 -9.15 13.26
CA VAL A 83 13.26 -8.32 12.11
C VAL A 83 12.40 -7.07 12.06
N ASP A 84 13.06 -5.93 11.88
CA ASP A 84 12.41 -4.68 11.48
C ASP A 84 12.28 -4.67 9.95
N ARG A 85 11.04 -4.67 9.45
CA ARG A 85 10.78 -4.64 7.99
C ARG A 85 11.28 -3.37 7.32
N GLU A 86 11.38 -2.26 8.07
CA GLU A 86 11.85 -0.99 7.54
C GLU A 86 13.37 -0.97 7.39
N GLU A 87 14.11 -1.78 8.15
CA GLU A 87 15.54 -1.96 7.94
C GLU A 87 15.85 -3.10 6.96
N ARG A 88 14.96 -4.11 6.88
CA ARG A 88 15.14 -5.34 6.09
C ARG A 88 13.92 -5.66 5.21
N PRO A 89 13.56 -4.78 4.27
CA PRO A 89 12.47 -5.04 3.32
C PRO A 89 12.75 -6.29 2.47
N ASP A 90 14.03 -6.59 2.19
CA ASP A 90 14.46 -7.81 1.49
C ASP A 90 14.02 -9.11 2.17
N VAL A 91 14.03 -9.14 3.51
CA VAL A 91 13.58 -10.29 4.29
C VAL A 91 12.06 -10.30 4.37
N ASP A 92 11.46 -9.14 4.66
CA ASP A 92 10.01 -8.97 4.78
C ASP A 92 9.25 -9.43 3.53
N GLU A 93 9.69 -9.01 2.34
CA GLU A 93 9.02 -9.32 1.09
C GLU A 93 8.95 -10.81 0.77
N ILE A 94 10.05 -11.53 1.02
CA ILE A 94 10.13 -12.98 0.81
C ILE A 94 9.14 -13.71 1.72
N TYR A 95 9.09 -13.35 3.00
CA TYR A 95 8.29 -14.09 3.98
C TYR A 95 6.82 -13.65 4.00
N ILE A 96 6.50 -12.41 3.63
CA ILE A 96 5.11 -12.01 3.32
C ILE A 96 4.58 -12.84 2.15
N ALA A 97 5.35 -12.99 1.07
CA ALA A 97 4.94 -13.82 -0.06
C ALA A 97 4.76 -15.30 0.33
N ALA A 98 5.65 -15.83 1.18
CA ALA A 98 5.51 -17.19 1.70
C ALA A 98 4.24 -17.39 2.52
N VAL A 99 3.91 -16.46 3.43
CA VAL A 99 2.67 -16.53 4.22
C VAL A 99 1.45 -16.37 3.33
N GLN A 100 1.47 -15.43 2.39
CA GLN A 100 0.40 -15.25 1.41
C GLN A 100 0.09 -16.53 0.63
N LEU A 101 1.11 -17.31 0.25
CA LEU A 101 0.93 -18.63 -0.40
C LEU A 101 0.30 -19.67 0.53
N ILE A 102 0.58 -19.61 1.84
CA ILE A 102 0.04 -20.55 2.83
C ILE A 102 -1.42 -20.21 3.19
N THR A 103 -1.71 -18.94 3.43
CA THR A 103 -2.96 -18.49 4.08
C THR A 103 -3.91 -17.72 3.16
N GLY A 104 -3.44 -17.27 1.99
CA GLY A 104 -4.21 -16.41 1.07
C GLY A 104 -4.28 -14.93 1.50
N SER A 105 -3.72 -14.57 2.65
CA SER A 105 -3.58 -13.18 3.13
C SER A 105 -2.36 -13.04 4.04
N ALA A 106 -1.69 -11.89 4.02
CA ALA A 106 -0.51 -11.63 4.83
C ALA A 106 -0.48 -10.18 5.33
N GLY A 107 0.21 -9.95 6.44
CA GLY A 107 0.33 -8.64 7.09
C GLY A 107 1.20 -8.72 8.34
N TRP A 108 1.24 -7.63 9.10
CA TRP A 108 2.06 -7.55 10.32
C TRP A 108 1.18 -7.56 11.58
N PRO A 109 1.64 -8.17 12.69
CA PRO A 109 2.92 -8.85 12.87
C PRO A 109 2.98 -10.15 12.06
N LEU A 110 4.14 -10.45 11.47
CA LEU A 110 4.35 -11.68 10.73
C LEU A 110 5.02 -12.71 11.65
N SER A 111 4.52 -13.94 11.65
CA SER A 111 5.01 -15.06 12.46
C SER A 111 5.27 -16.27 11.56
N VAL A 112 6.54 -16.61 11.32
CA VAL A 112 6.94 -17.63 10.34
C VAL A 112 7.88 -18.66 10.96
N PHE A 113 7.69 -19.93 10.60
CA PHE A 113 8.54 -21.03 11.02
C PHE A 113 9.41 -21.49 9.87
N LEU A 114 10.73 -21.46 10.08
CA LEU A 114 11.72 -21.75 9.05
C LEU A 114 12.59 -22.95 9.43
N THR A 115 13.10 -23.65 8.43
CA THR A 115 14.20 -24.60 8.61
C THR A 115 15.47 -23.87 9.10
N PRO A 116 16.48 -24.58 9.64
CA PRO A 116 17.79 -23.99 9.95
C PRO A 116 18.50 -23.30 8.77
N ASN A 117 18.02 -23.52 7.54
CA ASN A 117 18.54 -22.89 6.32
C ASN A 117 17.68 -21.73 5.84
N GLY A 118 16.61 -21.37 6.56
CA GLY A 118 15.73 -20.24 6.22
C GLY A 118 14.54 -20.59 5.32
N GLU A 119 14.34 -21.85 4.95
CA GLU A 119 13.20 -22.25 4.11
C GLU A 119 11.91 -22.20 4.95
N PRO A 120 10.88 -21.44 4.55
CA PRO A 120 9.62 -21.39 5.29
C PRO A 120 8.85 -22.68 5.14
N PHE A 121 8.17 -23.13 6.19
CA PHE A 121 7.27 -24.30 6.11
C PHE A 121 5.91 -24.09 6.77
N TYR A 122 5.74 -23.03 7.55
CA TYR A 122 4.45 -22.61 8.11
C TYR A 122 4.51 -21.13 8.51
N GLY A 123 3.38 -20.44 8.54
CA GLY A 123 3.33 -19.08 9.04
C GLY A 123 1.92 -18.51 9.08
N GLY A 124 1.81 -17.32 9.65
CA GLY A 124 0.60 -16.52 9.73
C GLY A 124 0.91 -15.13 10.29
N THR A 125 -0.12 -14.38 10.64
CA THR A 125 0.03 -13.03 11.18
C THR A 125 0.02 -13.04 12.71
N TYR A 126 -1.03 -12.52 13.33
CA TYR A 126 -1.26 -12.54 14.77
C TYR A 126 -1.90 -13.87 15.21
N PHE A 127 -1.39 -14.42 16.31
CA PHE A 127 -1.95 -15.60 16.95
C PHE A 127 -2.29 -15.27 18.42
N PRO A 128 -3.54 -15.48 18.87
CA PRO A 128 -3.90 -15.30 20.28
C PRO A 128 -3.02 -16.16 21.19
N PRO A 129 -2.66 -15.72 22.41
CA PRO A 129 -1.63 -16.37 23.24
C PRO A 129 -1.81 -17.88 23.47
N ALA A 130 -3.05 -18.32 23.71
CA ALA A 130 -3.36 -19.74 23.92
C ALA A 130 -3.13 -20.57 22.63
N VAL A 131 -3.63 -20.06 21.50
CA VAL A 131 -3.46 -20.67 20.18
C VAL A 131 -1.98 -20.71 19.81
N PHE A 132 -1.25 -19.62 20.08
CA PHE A 132 0.17 -19.51 19.81
C PHE A 132 0.98 -20.54 20.62
N ALA A 133 0.71 -20.68 21.92
CA ALA A 133 1.39 -21.67 22.76
C ALA A 133 1.18 -23.11 22.27
N ASP A 134 -0.03 -23.46 21.84
CA ASP A 134 -0.33 -24.78 21.29
C ASP A 134 0.32 -25.00 19.93
N LEU A 135 0.32 -23.99 19.06
CA LEU A 135 1.02 -24.01 17.79
C LEU A 135 2.53 -24.25 17.97
N LEU A 136 3.18 -23.55 18.91
CA LEU A 136 4.61 -23.75 19.20
C LEU A 136 4.92 -25.20 19.58
N ARG A 137 4.09 -25.83 20.43
CA ARG A 137 4.25 -27.23 20.83
C ARG A 137 4.02 -28.18 19.66
N GLN A 138 3.03 -27.91 18.81
CA GLN A 138 2.72 -28.72 17.66
C GLN A 138 3.85 -28.69 16.62
N VAL A 139 4.36 -27.51 16.28
CA VAL A 139 5.49 -27.35 15.36
C VAL A 139 6.75 -28.04 15.90
N ALA A 140 7.05 -27.86 17.19
CA ALA A 140 8.18 -28.53 17.84
C ALA A 140 8.05 -30.07 17.82
N HIS A 141 6.84 -30.59 18.01
CA HIS A 141 6.56 -32.02 17.90
C HIS A 141 6.79 -32.53 16.46
N LEU A 142 6.22 -31.84 15.46
CA LEU A 142 6.35 -32.20 14.05
C LEU A 142 7.82 -32.18 13.59
N TRP A 143 8.59 -31.17 14.01
CA TRP A 143 10.03 -31.11 13.72
C TRP A 143 10.79 -32.35 14.23
N ARG A 144 10.41 -32.87 15.40
CA ARG A 144 11.07 -34.03 16.02
C ARG A 144 10.59 -35.37 15.49
N THR A 145 9.30 -35.51 15.18
CA THR A 145 8.69 -36.81 14.83
C THR A 145 8.45 -37.01 13.34
N GLN A 146 8.29 -35.93 12.58
CA GLN A 146 7.87 -35.94 11.17
C GLN A 146 8.78 -35.07 10.28
N ARG A 147 10.06 -34.96 10.65
CA ARG A 147 11.03 -34.10 9.95
C ARG A 147 11.06 -34.22 8.42
N PRO A 148 11.05 -35.43 7.81
CA PRO A 148 11.08 -35.53 6.35
C PRO A 148 9.90 -34.84 5.68
N GLN A 149 8.72 -34.84 6.31
CA GLN A 149 7.53 -34.17 5.78
C GLN A 149 7.65 -32.65 5.92
N VAL A 150 8.19 -32.16 7.04
CA VAL A 150 8.45 -30.72 7.22
C VAL A 150 9.45 -30.21 6.17
N LEU A 151 10.53 -30.94 5.93
CA LEU A 151 11.52 -30.56 4.92
C LEU A 151 10.96 -30.61 3.49
N GLN A 152 10.07 -31.58 3.22
CA GLN A 152 9.40 -31.66 1.92
C GLN A 152 8.46 -30.46 1.71
N ALA A 153 7.63 -30.13 2.70
CA ALA A 153 6.76 -28.94 2.65
C ALA A 153 7.58 -27.64 2.52
N ALA A 154 8.70 -27.53 3.24
CA ALA A 154 9.59 -26.37 3.14
C ALA A 154 10.16 -26.22 1.73
N LYS A 155 10.57 -27.33 1.12
CA LYS A 155 11.13 -27.35 -0.23
C LYS A 155 10.07 -26.98 -1.27
N GLU A 156 8.89 -27.59 -1.21
CA GLU A 156 7.78 -27.30 -2.12
C GLU A 156 7.41 -25.81 -2.07
N LEU A 157 7.21 -25.26 -0.87
CA LEU A 157 6.93 -23.84 -0.70
C LEU A 157 8.07 -22.94 -1.21
N THR A 158 9.32 -23.33 -0.98
CA THR A 158 10.47 -22.55 -1.47
C THR A 158 10.59 -22.59 -3.00
N ASP A 159 10.28 -23.71 -3.64
CA ASP A 159 10.30 -23.85 -5.10
C ASP A 159 9.14 -23.06 -5.74
N ASP A 160 7.96 -23.05 -5.12
CA ASP A 160 6.83 -22.20 -5.52
C ASP A 160 7.16 -20.71 -5.34
N LEU A 161 7.75 -20.36 -4.20
CA LEU A 161 8.19 -18.99 -3.90
C LEU A 161 9.25 -18.51 -4.87
N ARG A 162 10.25 -19.35 -5.20
CA ARG A 162 11.22 -19.02 -6.26
C ARG A 162 10.51 -18.82 -7.57
N SER A 163 9.59 -19.70 -7.95
CA SER A 163 8.86 -19.56 -9.21
C SER A 163 8.06 -18.24 -9.27
N LEU A 164 7.49 -17.79 -8.14
CA LEU A 164 6.73 -16.55 -8.01
C LEU A 164 7.60 -15.28 -7.92
N LEU A 165 8.75 -15.35 -7.26
CA LEU A 165 9.62 -14.19 -7.03
C LEU A 165 10.75 -14.04 -8.06
N THR A 166 11.09 -15.13 -8.74
CA THR A 166 12.03 -15.13 -9.88
C THR A 166 11.33 -15.24 -11.22
N LEU A 167 9.97 -15.14 -11.23
CA LEU A 167 9.09 -15.21 -12.40
C LEU A 167 9.89 -14.90 -13.66
N ARG A 168 10.06 -15.92 -14.51
CA ARG A 168 10.97 -15.85 -15.64
C ARG A 168 10.60 -14.63 -16.47
N ALA A 169 11.37 -13.54 -16.37
CA ALA A 169 11.04 -12.32 -17.10
C ALA A 169 10.99 -12.57 -18.62
N HIS A 170 11.64 -13.64 -19.09
CA HIS A 170 11.47 -14.14 -20.46
C HIS A 170 10.02 -14.52 -20.80
N GLU A 171 9.29 -15.15 -19.88
CA GLU A 171 7.89 -15.55 -20.05
C GLU A 171 6.93 -14.38 -19.85
N MET A 172 7.35 -13.30 -19.16
CA MET A 172 6.53 -12.09 -18.92
C MET A 172 6.82 -10.94 -19.90
N ARG A 173 7.85 -11.07 -20.73
CA ARG A 173 8.22 -10.02 -21.68
C ARG A 173 7.09 -9.77 -22.67
N GLY A 174 6.88 -8.51 -23.02
CA GLY A 174 5.88 -8.11 -23.99
C GLY A 174 6.18 -6.77 -24.64
N GLU A 175 5.38 -6.45 -25.65
CA GLU A 175 5.47 -5.20 -26.41
C GLU A 175 4.60 -4.13 -25.76
N ARG A 176 5.21 -2.98 -25.49
CA ARG A 176 4.53 -1.83 -24.89
C ARG A 176 3.46 -1.30 -25.85
N ASP A 177 2.24 -1.18 -25.34
CA ASP A 177 1.05 -0.74 -26.09
C ASP A 177 0.31 0.32 -25.27
N PRO A 178 0.08 1.54 -25.82
CA PRO A 178 -0.73 2.58 -25.19
C PRO A 178 -2.14 2.14 -24.76
N ALA A 179 -2.72 1.11 -25.39
CA ALA A 179 -4.02 0.56 -24.98
C ALA A 179 -4.06 0.08 -23.52
N ILE A 180 -2.91 -0.14 -22.89
CA ILE A 180 -2.83 -0.50 -21.46
C ILE A 180 -3.51 0.52 -20.55
N PHE A 181 -3.50 1.81 -20.90
CA PHE A 181 -4.08 2.85 -20.05
C PHE A 181 -5.61 2.80 -20.03
N ARG A 182 -6.23 2.29 -21.11
CA ARG A 182 -7.66 1.96 -21.11
C ARG A 182 -7.93 0.82 -20.12
N VAL A 183 -7.15 -0.26 -20.19
CA VAL A 183 -7.29 -1.41 -19.27
C VAL A 183 -7.09 -0.97 -17.81
N PHE A 184 -6.09 -0.13 -17.55
CA PHE A 184 -5.84 0.47 -16.25
C PHE A 184 -7.05 1.27 -15.73
N LEU A 185 -7.61 2.18 -16.53
CA LEU A 185 -8.80 2.94 -16.14
C LEU A 185 -10.02 2.05 -15.91
N THR A 186 -10.25 1.06 -16.78
CA THR A 186 -11.37 0.12 -16.62
C THR A 186 -11.24 -0.68 -15.31
N GLN A 187 -10.03 -1.17 -14.98
CA GLN A 187 -9.80 -1.87 -13.72
C GLN A 187 -9.94 -0.93 -12.51
N CYS A 188 -9.46 0.30 -12.63
CA CYS A 188 -9.64 1.32 -11.61
C CYS A 188 -11.12 1.54 -11.33
N ALA A 189 -11.91 1.86 -12.37
CA ALA A 189 -13.33 2.12 -12.27
C ALA A 189 -14.12 0.94 -11.68
N ALA A 190 -13.75 -0.30 -12.02
CA ALA A 190 -14.39 -1.50 -11.47
C ALA A 190 -14.16 -1.69 -9.96
N GLY A 191 -13.00 -1.28 -9.44
CA GLY A 191 -12.67 -1.34 -8.01
C GLY A 191 -12.97 -0.07 -7.23
N TYR A 192 -13.45 0.98 -7.91
CA TYR A 192 -13.54 2.32 -7.35
C TYR A 192 -14.76 2.48 -6.43
N ASP A 193 -14.55 3.07 -5.26
CA ASP A 193 -15.61 3.46 -4.35
C ASP A 193 -16.19 4.81 -4.79
N ASN A 194 -17.32 4.78 -5.49
CA ASN A 194 -18.01 5.98 -5.95
C ASN A 194 -18.62 6.83 -4.80
N GLU A 195 -18.79 6.28 -3.61
CA GLU A 195 -19.38 7.00 -2.46
C GLU A 195 -18.30 7.72 -1.64
N HIS A 196 -17.17 7.05 -1.42
CA HIS A 196 -16.10 7.56 -0.54
C HIS A 196 -14.74 7.74 -1.23
N GLY A 197 -14.61 7.48 -2.53
CA GLY A 197 -13.36 7.62 -3.27
C GLY A 197 -12.31 6.58 -2.90
N GLY A 198 -11.29 6.37 -3.73
CA GLY A 198 -10.30 5.29 -3.56
C GLY A 198 -10.85 3.90 -3.92
N PHE A 199 -10.27 2.85 -3.34
CA PHE A 199 -10.58 1.46 -3.70
C PHE A 199 -11.03 0.62 -2.51
N GLY A 200 -11.93 -0.32 -2.78
CA GLY A 200 -12.38 -1.34 -1.84
C GLY A 200 -13.15 -0.81 -0.63
N ASP A 201 -13.51 -1.73 0.27
CA ASP A 201 -14.25 -1.45 1.50
C ASP A 201 -13.28 -1.11 2.66
N ALA A 202 -13.30 -1.89 3.74
CA ALA A 202 -12.50 -1.73 4.94
C ALA A 202 -11.52 -2.91 5.12
N PRO A 203 -10.25 -2.68 5.55
CA PRO A 203 -9.58 -1.39 5.72
C PRO A 203 -9.21 -0.72 4.39
N LYS A 204 -9.07 0.61 4.39
CA LYS A 204 -8.85 1.43 3.19
C LYS A 204 -7.54 2.20 3.24
N PHE A 205 -6.73 2.03 2.19
CA PHE A 205 -5.39 2.62 2.06
C PHE A 205 -5.37 3.72 0.99
N PRO A 206 -4.65 4.84 1.21
CA PRO A 206 -4.42 5.83 0.18
C PRO A 206 -3.79 5.22 -1.08
N PRO A 207 -4.32 5.47 -2.29
CA PRO A 207 -3.81 4.88 -3.53
C PRO A 207 -2.58 5.64 -4.07
N ASN A 208 -1.53 5.75 -3.25
CA ASN A 208 -0.36 6.60 -3.49
C ASN A 208 0.28 6.42 -4.87
N THR A 209 0.40 5.20 -5.37
CA THR A 209 1.08 4.91 -6.64
C THR A 209 0.17 5.04 -7.87
N VAL A 210 -1.15 5.04 -7.67
CA VAL A 210 -2.16 5.22 -8.72
C VAL A 210 -2.37 6.71 -9.01
N LEU A 211 -2.34 7.55 -7.97
CA LEU A 211 -2.55 9.01 -8.07
C LEU A 211 -1.65 9.69 -9.12
N PRO A 212 -0.31 9.42 -9.19
CA PRO A 212 0.54 9.99 -10.24
C PRO A 212 0.06 9.68 -11.66
N VAL A 213 -0.42 8.45 -11.90
CA VAL A 213 -0.93 8.05 -13.21
C VAL A 213 -2.22 8.78 -13.53
N TRP A 214 -3.20 8.79 -12.62
CA TRP A 214 -4.46 9.50 -12.83
C TRP A 214 -4.27 11.00 -13.05
N LEU A 215 -3.46 11.66 -12.23
CA LEU A 215 -3.22 13.10 -12.32
C LEU A 215 -2.49 13.46 -13.63
N TRP A 216 -1.53 12.63 -14.05
CA TRP A 216 -0.88 12.82 -15.36
C TRP A 216 -1.89 12.67 -16.50
N MET A 217 -2.74 11.63 -16.48
CA MET A 217 -3.75 11.41 -17.51
C MET A 217 -4.80 12.51 -17.56
N ALA A 218 -5.20 13.04 -16.40
CA ALA A 218 -6.14 14.15 -16.30
C ALA A 218 -5.57 15.44 -16.88
N GLU A 219 -4.26 15.67 -16.75
CA GLU A 219 -3.61 16.90 -17.22
C GLU A 219 -3.16 16.83 -18.67
N VAL A 220 -2.51 15.74 -19.07
CA VAL A 220 -1.88 15.63 -20.40
C VAL A 220 -2.84 15.09 -21.45
N TRP A 221 -3.72 14.17 -21.07
CA TRP A 221 -4.73 13.60 -21.97
C TRP A 221 -6.14 14.11 -21.71
N GLU A 222 -6.32 15.04 -20.78
CA GLU A 222 -7.63 15.61 -20.42
C GLU A 222 -8.66 14.51 -20.07
N SER A 223 -8.20 13.41 -19.46
CA SER A 223 -9.07 12.29 -19.09
C SER A 223 -10.00 12.67 -17.93
N GLU A 224 -11.29 12.84 -18.24
CA GLU A 224 -12.31 13.19 -17.25
C GLU A 224 -12.43 12.12 -16.15
N ASP A 225 -12.48 10.83 -16.51
CA ASP A 225 -12.60 9.72 -15.56
C ASP A 225 -11.42 9.66 -14.58
N ALA A 226 -10.19 9.80 -15.08
CA ALA A 226 -9.00 9.84 -14.25
C ALA A 226 -9.02 11.04 -13.30
N GLY A 227 -9.41 12.22 -13.82
CA GLY A 227 -9.55 13.44 -13.02
C GLY A 227 -10.60 13.30 -11.92
N VAL A 228 -11.79 12.80 -12.25
CA VAL A 228 -12.88 12.57 -11.28
C VAL A 228 -12.45 11.59 -10.20
N MET A 229 -11.85 10.46 -10.56
CA MET A 229 -11.38 9.47 -9.59
C MET A 229 -10.29 10.04 -8.66
N ALA A 230 -9.31 10.73 -9.22
CA ALA A 230 -8.24 11.34 -8.43
C ALA A 230 -8.78 12.41 -7.47
N LEU A 231 -9.52 13.39 -7.98
CA LEU A 231 -9.99 14.54 -7.20
C LEU A 231 -11.03 14.12 -6.16
N HIS A 232 -11.95 13.21 -6.48
CA HIS A 232 -12.92 12.70 -5.52
C HIS A 232 -12.23 11.93 -4.38
N THR A 233 -11.24 11.08 -4.70
CA THR A 233 -10.44 10.38 -3.67
C THR A 233 -9.71 11.36 -2.75
N LEU A 234 -9.04 12.35 -3.32
CA LEU A 234 -8.32 13.38 -2.55
C LEU A 234 -9.29 14.21 -1.68
N ASN A 235 -10.48 14.57 -2.17
CA ASN A 235 -11.48 15.28 -1.38
C ASN A 235 -11.93 14.45 -0.18
N LYS A 236 -12.30 13.17 -0.42
CA LYS A 236 -12.81 12.30 0.64
C LYS A 236 -11.78 11.98 1.71
N MET A 237 -10.51 11.80 1.34
CA MET A 237 -9.43 11.64 2.31
C MET A 237 -9.19 12.93 3.11
N ALA A 238 -9.21 14.10 2.47
CA ALA A 238 -9.02 15.40 3.14
C ALA A 238 -10.21 15.82 4.03
N GLU A 239 -11.42 15.32 3.74
CA GLU A 239 -12.62 15.49 4.56
C GLU A 239 -12.63 14.51 5.75
N GLY A 240 -12.10 13.31 5.55
CA GLY A 240 -12.10 12.22 6.52
C GLY A 240 -11.24 12.47 7.78
N GLY A 241 -11.32 11.52 8.71
CA GLY A 241 -10.48 11.49 9.91
C GLY A 241 -9.09 10.90 9.66
N ILE A 242 -8.84 10.33 8.47
CA ILE A 242 -7.49 9.95 8.04
C ILE A 242 -6.56 11.15 7.93
N TYR A 243 -7.07 12.35 7.62
CA TYR A 243 -6.31 13.59 7.69
C TYR A 243 -6.38 14.21 9.09
N ASP A 244 -5.23 14.50 9.70
CA ASP A 244 -5.19 15.20 10.99
C ASP A 244 -5.44 16.70 10.79
N HIS A 245 -6.70 17.10 10.93
CA HIS A 245 -7.15 18.49 10.75
C HIS A 245 -6.43 19.51 11.66
N ILE A 246 -5.88 19.09 12.81
CA ILE A 246 -5.19 20.01 13.74
C ILE A 246 -3.69 20.09 13.43
N GLY A 247 -3.05 18.96 13.15
CA GLY A 247 -1.60 18.87 12.97
C GLY A 247 -1.11 18.89 11.53
N GLY A 248 -2.00 18.65 10.58
CA GLY A 248 -1.65 18.23 9.23
C GLY A 248 -1.13 16.81 9.16
N GLY A 249 -0.99 16.32 7.94
CA GLY A 249 -0.52 14.98 7.63
C GLY A 249 -1.56 13.89 7.83
N PHE A 250 -1.41 12.83 7.05
CA PHE A 250 -2.28 11.68 6.96
C PHE A 250 -1.81 10.55 7.87
N HIS A 251 -2.79 9.89 8.46
CA HIS A 251 -2.65 8.56 9.01
C HIS A 251 -2.53 7.52 7.89
N ARG A 252 -1.88 6.39 8.17
CA ARG A 252 -1.50 5.42 7.14
C ARG A 252 -2.70 4.82 6.40
N TYR A 253 -3.76 4.49 7.13
CA TYR A 253 -4.97 3.92 6.56
C TYR A 253 -6.17 4.11 7.48
N ALA A 254 -7.37 3.94 6.93
CA ALA A 254 -8.61 3.94 7.67
C ALA A 254 -9.13 2.51 7.84
N THR A 255 -9.75 2.24 8.98
CA THR A 255 -10.37 0.93 9.29
C THR A 255 -11.79 0.82 8.81
N ASP A 256 -12.36 1.91 8.32
CA ASP A 256 -13.66 1.94 7.66
C ASP A 256 -13.56 2.51 6.25
N ALA A 257 -14.56 2.22 5.42
CA ALA A 257 -14.58 2.63 4.01
C ALA A 257 -14.67 4.15 3.80
N ARG A 258 -15.11 4.91 4.82
CA ARG A 258 -15.41 6.36 4.73
C ARG A 258 -14.22 7.25 5.05
N TRP A 259 -13.04 6.68 5.28
CA TRP A 259 -11.85 7.42 5.73
C TRP A 259 -12.00 8.08 7.10
N LEU A 260 -12.92 7.62 7.95
CA LEU A 260 -13.26 8.28 9.22
C LEU A 260 -12.36 7.82 10.37
N VAL A 261 -12.19 6.52 10.55
CA VAL A 261 -11.48 5.92 11.69
C VAL A 261 -10.07 5.54 11.22
N PRO A 262 -9.04 6.30 11.59
CA PRO A 262 -7.67 5.95 11.22
C PRO A 262 -7.11 4.84 12.11
N HIS A 263 -6.19 4.05 11.57
CA HIS A 263 -5.07 3.59 12.40
C HIS A 263 -4.08 4.73 12.53
N PHE A 264 -3.81 5.16 13.75
CA PHE A 264 -3.22 6.48 14.01
C PHE A 264 -1.71 6.60 13.68
N GLU A 265 -1.12 5.56 13.11
CA GLU A 265 0.23 5.54 12.54
C GLU A 265 0.37 6.60 11.45
N LYS A 266 1.52 7.29 11.38
CA LYS A 266 1.85 8.20 10.28
C LYS A 266 3.22 7.90 9.70
N MET A 267 3.26 7.67 8.40
CA MET A 267 4.48 7.32 7.68
C MET A 267 5.00 8.49 6.85
N LEU A 268 6.32 8.64 6.79
CA LEU A 268 6.96 9.66 5.95
C LEU A 268 6.58 9.49 4.48
N PHE A 269 6.63 8.27 3.95
CA PHE A 269 6.39 8.01 2.53
C PHE A 269 4.94 8.25 2.11
N ASP A 270 3.95 7.92 2.94
CA ASP A 270 2.54 8.18 2.66
C ASP A 270 2.30 9.69 2.56
N ASN A 271 2.80 10.42 3.56
CA ASN A 271 2.64 11.85 3.64
C ASN A 271 3.40 12.60 2.53
N ALA A 272 4.59 12.16 2.15
CA ALA A 272 5.33 12.77 1.06
C ALA A 272 4.63 12.57 -0.29
N GLN A 273 4.15 11.35 -0.60
CA GLN A 273 3.41 11.07 -1.83
C GLN A 273 2.08 11.82 -1.88
N LEU A 274 1.35 11.86 -0.77
CA LEU A 274 0.09 12.62 -0.70
C LEU A 274 0.33 14.12 -0.82
N ALA A 275 1.33 14.69 -0.14
CA ALA A 275 1.68 16.10 -0.28
C ALA A 275 1.97 16.47 -1.74
N TRP A 276 2.71 15.62 -2.45
CA TRP A 276 2.96 15.78 -3.88
C TRP A 276 1.65 15.70 -4.69
N ALA A 277 0.79 14.71 -4.43
CA ALA A 277 -0.48 14.54 -5.14
C ALA A 277 -1.45 15.71 -4.92
N TYR A 278 -1.55 16.23 -3.69
CA TYR A 278 -2.34 17.42 -3.38
C TYR A 278 -1.77 18.69 -4.02
N ALA A 279 -0.44 18.87 -4.02
CA ALA A 279 0.19 19.98 -4.74
C ALA A 279 -0.06 19.88 -6.26
N ARG A 280 -0.05 18.66 -6.82
CA ARG A 280 -0.37 18.42 -8.23
C ARG A 280 -1.84 18.68 -8.55
N ALA A 281 -2.77 18.27 -7.68
CA ALA A 281 -4.19 18.59 -7.79
C ALA A 281 -4.45 20.10 -7.72
N TYR A 282 -3.71 20.84 -6.88
CA TYR A 282 -3.76 22.30 -6.86
C TYR A 282 -3.32 22.90 -8.19
N THR A 283 -2.18 22.47 -8.75
CA THR A 283 -1.73 22.98 -10.06
C THR A 283 -2.71 22.66 -11.20
N LEU A 284 -3.41 21.54 -11.11
CA LEU A 284 -4.42 21.13 -12.10
C LEU A 284 -5.71 21.95 -12.01
N THR A 285 -6.16 22.28 -10.80
CA THR A 285 -7.53 22.81 -10.58
C THR A 285 -7.57 24.27 -10.13
N GLY A 286 -6.50 24.77 -9.49
CA GLY A 286 -6.47 26.04 -8.77
C GLY A 286 -7.28 26.05 -7.47
N ASP A 287 -7.78 24.91 -6.99
CA ASP A 287 -8.58 24.84 -5.76
C ASP A 287 -7.69 24.95 -4.50
N GLN A 288 -7.91 26.00 -3.73
CA GLN A 288 -7.11 26.34 -2.56
C GLN A 288 -7.15 25.26 -1.46
N GLU A 289 -8.21 24.44 -1.36
CA GLU A 289 -8.25 23.36 -0.37
C GLU A 289 -7.13 22.33 -0.61
N TYR A 290 -6.77 22.06 -1.87
CA TYR A 290 -5.65 21.16 -2.16
C TYR A 290 -4.30 21.75 -1.75
N ALA A 291 -4.09 23.05 -1.99
CA ALA A 291 -2.91 23.75 -1.52
C ALA A 291 -2.80 23.73 0.01
N ASP A 292 -3.92 23.95 0.71
CA ASP A 292 -3.97 23.94 2.18
C ASP A 292 -3.61 22.56 2.75
N VAL A 293 -4.11 21.48 2.15
CA VAL A 293 -3.81 20.10 2.55
C VAL A 293 -2.35 19.72 2.24
N ALA A 294 -1.85 20.09 1.06
CA ALA A 294 -0.44 19.89 0.70
C ALA A 294 0.48 20.61 1.69
N HIS A 295 0.20 21.90 1.94
CA HIS A 295 0.95 22.73 2.89
C HIS A 295 0.88 22.14 4.31
N GLY A 296 -0.30 21.80 4.81
CA GLY A 296 -0.48 21.21 6.13
C GLY A 296 0.29 19.90 6.31
N THR A 297 0.32 19.06 5.28
CA THR A 297 1.07 17.79 5.26
C THR A 297 2.58 18.02 5.30
N LEU A 298 3.11 18.95 4.48
CA LEU A 298 4.53 19.30 4.49
C LEU A 298 4.95 19.96 5.82
N GLN A 299 4.11 20.82 6.39
CA GLN A 299 4.36 21.41 7.71
C GLN A 299 4.37 20.36 8.83
N TRP A 300 3.55 19.32 8.73
CA TRP A 300 3.65 18.16 9.63
C TRP A 300 5.00 17.45 9.47
N MET A 301 5.43 17.16 8.24
CA MET A 301 6.73 16.52 7.99
C MET A 301 7.88 17.36 8.58
N ILE A 302 7.88 18.67 8.34
CA ILE A 302 8.93 19.58 8.82
C ILE A 302 8.94 19.68 10.36
N ARG A 303 7.77 19.70 10.98
CA ARG A 303 7.64 19.90 12.44
C ARG A 303 7.90 18.63 13.24
N GLU A 304 7.34 17.50 12.80
CA GLU A 304 7.35 16.25 13.58
C GLU A 304 8.47 15.30 13.12
N MET A 305 8.74 15.25 11.81
CA MET A 305 9.61 14.23 11.21
C MET A 305 11.03 14.74 10.98
N ARG A 306 11.27 16.05 10.87
CA ARG A 306 12.62 16.57 10.65
C ARG A 306 13.51 16.29 11.88
N THR A 307 14.68 15.71 11.59
CA THR A 307 15.75 15.46 12.56
C THR A 307 16.58 16.72 12.78
N GLU A 308 17.35 16.78 13.86
CA GLU A 308 18.25 17.91 14.15
C GLU A 308 19.31 18.10 13.05
N GLU A 309 19.71 17.03 12.37
CA GLU A 309 20.69 17.05 11.28
C GLU A 309 20.05 17.39 9.91
N GLY A 310 18.73 17.54 9.85
CA GLY A 310 18.02 18.13 8.71
C GLY A 310 17.33 17.15 7.75
N ALA A 311 17.58 15.84 7.85
CA ALA A 311 16.81 14.80 7.17
C ALA A 311 15.51 14.45 7.92
N PHE A 312 14.73 13.50 7.41
CA PHE A 312 13.44 13.09 7.97
C PHE A 312 13.47 11.67 8.56
N ALA A 313 12.85 11.56 9.74
CA ALA A 313 12.52 10.33 10.44
C ALA A 313 11.51 9.46 9.66
N SER A 314 11.41 8.18 10.00
CA SER A 314 10.62 7.22 9.22
C SER A 314 9.11 7.26 9.55
N ALA A 315 8.75 7.26 10.84
CA ALA A 315 7.35 7.13 11.27
C ALA A 315 7.02 7.75 12.64
N LEU A 316 5.72 7.98 12.88
CA LEU A 316 5.12 8.13 14.21
C LEU A 316 4.26 6.91 14.52
N ASN A 317 4.40 6.40 15.74
CA ASN A 317 3.64 5.24 16.21
C ASN A 317 2.12 5.53 16.26
N ALA A 318 1.30 4.50 16.01
CA ALA A 318 -0.13 4.56 16.26
C ALA A 318 -0.46 4.71 17.75
N ASP A 319 0.33 4.05 18.61
CA ASP A 319 0.16 4.08 20.06
C ASP A 319 0.84 5.30 20.70
N SER A 320 0.10 6.01 21.55
CA SER A 320 0.67 6.90 22.57
C SER A 320 0.74 6.16 23.92
N PRO A 321 1.44 6.71 24.94
CA PRO A 321 1.43 6.13 26.29
C PRO A 321 0.03 5.94 26.89
N GLU A 322 -0.98 6.67 26.40
CA GLU A 322 -2.37 6.58 26.84
C GLU A 322 -3.25 5.69 25.93
N GLY A 323 -2.64 5.03 24.94
CA GLY A 323 -3.31 4.17 23.96
C GLY A 323 -3.35 4.75 22.55
N GLU A 324 -3.86 3.95 21.61
CA GLU A 324 -4.08 4.35 20.22
C GLU A 324 -5.10 5.50 20.14
N GLY A 325 -4.83 6.51 19.31
CA GLY A 325 -5.74 7.63 19.06
C GLY A 325 -5.91 8.67 20.18
N ALA A 326 -5.44 8.40 21.41
CA ALA A 326 -5.59 9.31 22.57
C ALA A 326 -4.96 10.69 22.31
N PHE A 327 -3.79 10.73 21.65
CA PHE A 327 -3.11 11.97 21.30
C PHE A 327 -3.93 12.86 20.34
N TYR A 328 -4.59 12.24 19.34
CA TYR A 328 -5.21 12.93 18.21
C TYR A 328 -6.68 13.30 18.42
N THR A 329 -7.42 12.50 19.18
CA THR A 329 -8.87 12.66 19.39
C THR A 329 -9.19 13.71 20.46
N TRP A 330 -10.43 14.19 20.51
CA TRP A 330 -10.86 15.26 21.43
C TRP A 330 -12.21 15.00 22.07
N THR A 331 -12.37 15.34 23.34
CA THR A 331 -13.72 15.49 23.92
C THR A 331 -14.26 16.89 23.63
N GLN A 332 -15.59 17.05 23.58
CA GLN A 332 -16.17 18.38 23.40
C GLN A 332 -15.75 19.37 24.52
N PRO A 333 -15.73 18.97 25.81
CA PRO A 333 -15.22 19.84 26.87
C PRO A 333 -13.78 20.31 26.64
N GLU A 334 -12.89 19.44 26.16
CA GLU A 334 -11.50 19.84 25.84
C GLU A 334 -11.44 20.96 24.79
N ILE A 335 -12.34 20.95 23.79
CA ILE A 335 -12.42 22.01 22.77
C ILE A 335 -12.89 23.35 23.39
N TYR A 336 -13.92 23.32 24.24
CA TYR A 336 -14.43 24.52 24.92
C TYR A 336 -13.50 25.06 26.02
N GLU A 337 -12.61 24.24 26.55
CA GLU A 337 -11.54 24.68 27.46
C GLU A 337 -10.38 25.32 26.72
N ALA A 338 -10.11 24.88 25.48
CA ALA A 338 -9.00 25.36 24.66
C ALA A 338 -9.30 26.65 23.90
N LEU A 339 -10.56 26.85 23.49
CA LEU A 339 -10.99 27.94 22.61
C LEU A 339 -12.03 28.83 23.30
N ASP A 340 -12.22 30.06 22.81
CA ASP A 340 -13.39 30.85 23.22
C ASP A 340 -14.70 30.19 22.76
N ALA A 341 -15.81 30.51 23.43
CA ALA A 341 -17.08 29.81 23.23
C ALA A 341 -17.64 29.91 21.80
N GLU A 342 -17.35 31.00 21.07
CA GLU A 342 -17.82 31.17 19.70
C GLU A 342 -17.00 30.29 18.74
N THR A 343 -15.67 30.35 18.85
CA THR A 343 -14.76 29.55 18.03
C THR A 343 -14.89 28.06 18.33
N ALA A 344 -15.09 27.67 19.60
CA ALA A 344 -15.36 26.29 19.98
C ALA A 344 -16.64 25.76 19.33
N ALA A 345 -17.71 26.56 19.30
CA ALA A 345 -18.97 26.18 18.65
C ALA A 345 -18.80 26.00 17.14
N LEU A 346 -18.05 26.90 16.49
CA LEU A 346 -17.70 26.79 15.07
C LEU A 346 -16.93 25.50 14.78
N VAL A 347 -15.85 25.21 15.53
CA VAL A 347 -15.06 23.98 15.40
C VAL A 347 -15.94 22.75 15.61
N CYS A 348 -16.81 22.76 16.61
CA CYS A 348 -17.71 21.63 16.87
C CYS A 348 -18.66 21.38 15.69
N GLN A 349 -19.19 22.44 15.07
CA GLN A 349 -20.07 22.34 13.92
C GLN A 349 -19.33 21.86 12.68
N VAL A 350 -18.16 22.44 12.36
CA VAL A 350 -17.35 22.10 11.19
C VAL A 350 -16.85 20.65 11.25
N TYR A 351 -16.37 20.21 12.41
CA TYR A 351 -15.74 18.90 12.60
C TYR A 351 -16.65 17.83 13.18
N ASN A 352 -17.96 18.06 13.20
CA ASN A 352 -18.96 17.10 13.64
C ASN A 352 -18.68 16.54 15.06
N ILE A 353 -18.23 17.40 15.97
CA ILE A 353 -17.92 17.05 17.36
C ILE A 353 -19.22 16.82 18.13
N ARG A 354 -19.32 15.64 18.77
CA ARG A 354 -20.47 15.24 19.58
C ARG A 354 -20.11 15.22 21.06
N PRO A 355 -21.03 15.66 21.96
CA PRO A 355 -20.82 15.55 23.41
C PRO A 355 -20.50 14.11 23.86
N GLU A 356 -21.15 13.13 23.25
CA GLU A 356 -20.96 11.70 23.52
C GLU A 356 -19.76 11.08 22.79
N GLY A 357 -19.09 11.81 21.91
CA GLY A 357 -18.02 11.28 21.06
C GLY A 357 -18.52 10.58 19.80
N ASN A 358 -17.63 10.45 18.81
CA ASN A 358 -17.88 9.73 17.56
C ASN A 358 -16.92 8.53 17.35
N TYR A 359 -15.97 8.32 18.26
CA TYR A 359 -14.97 7.26 18.18
C TYR A 359 -15.30 6.07 19.09
N HIS A 360 -15.26 4.87 18.51
CA HIS A 360 -15.40 3.59 19.21
C HIS A 360 -14.06 2.87 19.20
N GLU A 361 -13.66 2.32 20.33
CA GLU A 361 -12.45 1.49 20.42
C GLU A 361 -12.66 0.19 19.65
N GLU A 362 -11.78 -0.14 18.71
CA GLU A 362 -11.99 -1.26 17.78
C GLU A 362 -12.07 -2.62 18.48
N ALA A 363 -11.18 -2.86 19.45
CA ALA A 363 -11.09 -4.14 20.14
C ALA A 363 -12.34 -4.46 20.97
N THR A 364 -13.04 -3.44 21.50
CA THR A 364 -14.18 -3.64 22.41
C THR A 364 -15.51 -3.12 21.87
N GLY A 365 -15.50 -2.36 20.78
CA GLY A 365 -16.64 -1.65 20.21
C GLY A 365 -17.22 -0.57 21.12
N LYS A 366 -16.56 -0.23 22.23
CA LYS A 366 -17.10 0.70 23.22
C LYS A 366 -16.88 2.15 22.80
N GLN A 367 -17.89 2.96 23.06
CA GLN A 367 -17.82 4.40 22.87
C GLN A 367 -16.79 5.02 23.83
N THR A 368 -15.86 5.79 23.28
CA THR A 368 -14.73 6.37 24.03
C THR A 368 -15.06 7.72 24.68
N GLY A 369 -16.17 8.36 24.27
CA GLY A 369 -16.46 9.76 24.60
C GLY A 369 -15.62 10.77 23.81
N ARG A 370 -14.71 10.30 22.96
CA ARG A 370 -13.80 11.13 22.16
C ARG A 370 -14.30 11.24 20.72
N ASN A 371 -13.83 12.29 20.05
CA ASN A 371 -14.17 12.61 18.67
C ASN A 371 -12.91 12.58 17.81
N ILE A 372 -13.03 11.93 16.66
CA ILE A 372 -12.17 12.13 15.50
C ILE A 372 -12.76 13.28 14.70
N LEU A 373 -11.95 14.31 14.46
CA LEU A 373 -12.34 15.46 13.65
C LEU A 373 -12.48 15.01 12.20
N HIS A 374 -13.62 15.33 11.59
CA HIS A 374 -13.86 15.09 10.17
C HIS A 374 -14.90 16.10 9.66
N ARG A 375 -14.82 16.42 8.38
CA ARG A 375 -15.79 17.24 7.66
C ARG A 375 -16.74 16.34 6.86
N ARG A 376 -17.94 16.85 6.58
CA ARG A 376 -18.91 16.21 5.69
C ARG A 376 -19.04 16.90 4.34
N ASP A 377 -18.64 18.16 4.33
CA ASP A 377 -18.80 19.10 3.22
C ASP A 377 -17.47 19.87 3.07
N SER A 378 -17.23 20.40 1.87
CA SER A 378 -16.09 21.28 1.58
C SER A 378 -16.11 22.56 2.42
N LEU A 379 -14.97 23.26 2.59
CA LEU A 379 -14.96 24.58 3.24
C LEU A 379 -15.89 25.55 2.52
N LYS A 380 -15.94 25.48 1.19
CA LYS A 380 -16.82 26.32 0.37
C LYS A 380 -18.30 26.12 0.70
N GLU A 381 -18.73 24.87 0.89
CA GLU A 381 -20.10 24.53 1.28
C GLU A 381 -20.39 24.89 2.73
N LEU A 382 -19.45 24.63 3.63
CA LEU A 382 -19.54 25.00 5.05
C LEU A 382 -19.67 26.52 5.19
N ALA A 383 -18.81 27.30 4.55
CA ALA A 383 -18.86 28.76 4.56
C ALA A 383 -20.22 29.29 4.06
N ARG A 384 -20.74 28.71 2.97
CA ARG A 384 -22.09 29.02 2.47
C ARG A 384 -23.18 28.70 3.50
N SER A 385 -23.10 27.54 4.16
CA SER A 385 -24.08 27.13 5.18
C SER A 385 -24.04 28.00 6.44
N LEU A 386 -22.85 28.50 6.78
CA LEU A 386 -22.58 29.37 7.92
C LEU A 386 -22.87 30.86 7.60
N GLY A 387 -23.09 31.19 6.33
CA GLY A 387 -23.37 32.56 5.89
C GLY A 387 -22.16 33.49 5.99
N MET A 388 -20.94 32.96 5.85
CA MET A 388 -19.68 33.72 5.91
C MET A 388 -18.81 33.50 4.66
N PRO A 389 -17.89 34.44 4.34
CA PRO A 389 -16.88 34.23 3.31
C PRO A 389 -16.00 33.01 3.60
N GLU A 390 -15.60 32.28 2.56
CA GLU A 390 -14.73 31.10 2.68
C GLU A 390 -13.38 31.45 3.31
N GLU A 391 -12.79 32.58 2.92
CA GLU A 391 -11.52 33.05 3.49
C GLU A 391 -11.64 33.35 4.99
N GLU A 392 -12.75 33.95 5.42
CA GLU A 392 -13.00 34.21 6.83
C GLU A 392 -13.12 32.90 7.63
N LEU A 393 -13.82 31.89 7.08
CA LEU A 393 -13.88 30.56 7.70
C LEU A 393 -12.49 29.93 7.79
N ARG A 394 -11.69 30.01 6.73
CA ARG A 394 -10.32 29.48 6.66
C ARG A 394 -9.43 30.11 7.73
N GLU A 395 -9.40 31.44 7.82
CA GLU A 395 -8.61 32.18 8.83
C GLU A 395 -9.01 31.77 10.26
N ARG A 396 -10.32 31.73 10.56
CA ARG A 396 -10.82 31.32 11.88
C ARG A 396 -10.45 29.89 12.25
N LEU A 397 -10.52 28.96 11.29
CA LEU A 397 -10.13 27.57 11.52
C LEU A 397 -8.62 27.44 11.72
N GLN A 398 -7.79 28.18 10.97
CA GLN A 398 -6.35 28.19 11.15
C GLN A 398 -5.94 28.67 12.54
N GLU A 399 -6.55 29.75 13.05
CA GLU A 399 -6.32 30.24 14.41
C GLU A 399 -6.73 29.20 15.46
N ALA A 400 -7.91 28.58 15.30
CA ALA A 400 -8.38 27.52 16.19
C ALA A 400 -7.45 26.31 16.18
N HIS A 401 -6.97 25.88 15.01
CA HIS A 401 -6.03 24.77 14.87
C HIS A 401 -4.70 25.06 15.58
N ALA A 402 -4.19 26.29 15.50
CA ALA A 402 -2.98 26.68 16.21
C ALA A 402 -3.15 26.54 17.73
N GLN A 403 -4.25 27.05 18.29
CA GLN A 403 -4.55 26.95 19.73
C GLN A 403 -4.76 25.49 20.18
N LEU A 404 -5.53 24.70 19.42
CA LEU A 404 -5.72 23.27 19.70
C LEU A 404 -4.40 22.49 19.60
N ARG A 405 -3.51 22.85 18.69
CA ARG A 405 -2.19 22.25 18.56
C ARG A 405 -1.31 22.54 19.78
N GLU A 406 -1.34 23.75 20.32
CA GLU A 406 -0.61 24.10 21.56
C GLU A 406 -1.09 23.27 22.76
N VAL A 407 -2.40 23.05 22.87
CA VAL A 407 -2.98 22.17 23.90
C VAL A 407 -2.56 20.72 23.68
N ARG A 408 -2.64 20.24 22.43
CA ARG A 408 -2.25 18.86 22.08
C ARG A 408 -0.76 18.58 22.34
N ALA A 409 0.12 19.55 22.13
CA ALA A 409 1.56 19.40 22.37
C ALA A 409 1.93 19.10 23.83
N ARG A 410 0.99 19.26 24.77
CA ARG A 410 1.17 18.93 26.19
C ARG A 410 0.74 17.50 26.54
N ARG A 411 0.09 16.79 25.61
CA ARG A 411 -0.32 15.39 25.79
C ARG A 411 0.87 14.45 25.58
N PRO A 412 0.85 13.23 26.15
CA PRO A 412 1.84 12.21 25.81
C PRO A 412 1.83 11.91 24.31
N ALA A 413 2.89 12.29 23.62
CA ALA A 413 3.00 12.11 22.17
C ALA A 413 3.30 10.63 21.81
N PRO A 414 2.84 10.16 20.65
CA PRO A 414 3.29 8.88 20.11
C PRO A 414 4.82 8.90 19.91
N PRO A 415 5.53 7.81 20.25
CA PRO A 415 6.95 7.70 19.97
C PRO A 415 7.23 7.87 18.47
N ARG A 416 8.31 8.59 18.17
CA ARG A 416 8.85 8.74 16.81
C ARG A 416 9.90 7.66 16.56
N ASP A 417 9.82 6.99 15.43
CA ASP A 417 10.93 6.23 14.88
C ASP A 417 11.82 7.19 14.09
N ASP A 418 12.89 7.63 14.72
CA ASP A 418 13.80 8.66 14.24
C ASP A 418 14.92 8.13 13.34
N LYS A 419 14.84 6.87 12.90
CA LYS A 419 15.73 6.38 11.85
C LYS A 419 15.43 7.09 10.52
N VAL A 420 16.49 7.37 9.79
CA VAL A 420 16.46 8.00 8.47
C VAL A 420 16.70 6.90 7.43
N LEU A 421 15.76 6.75 6.50
CA LEU A 421 15.85 5.82 5.38
C LEU A 421 16.06 6.59 4.07
N THR A 422 17.00 6.13 3.25
CA THR A 422 17.43 6.81 2.01
C THR A 422 16.28 6.97 1.03
N ASP A 423 15.59 5.88 0.68
CA ASP A 423 14.44 5.88 -0.22
C ASP A 423 13.30 6.83 0.22
N TRP A 424 12.87 6.77 1.49
CA TRP A 424 11.75 7.58 1.99
C TRP A 424 12.10 9.07 2.04
N ASN A 425 13.36 9.39 2.34
CA ASN A 425 13.85 10.76 2.24
C ASN A 425 13.92 11.22 0.79
N GLY A 426 14.24 10.34 -0.17
CA GLY A 426 14.17 10.64 -1.59
C GLY A 426 12.80 11.13 -2.04
N ILE A 427 11.74 10.43 -1.62
CA ILE A 427 10.36 10.84 -1.89
C ILE A 427 10.01 12.16 -1.18
N ALA A 428 10.42 12.34 0.08
CA ALA A 428 10.19 13.59 0.82
C ALA A 428 10.86 14.80 0.15
N ILE A 429 12.09 14.61 -0.36
CA ILE A 429 12.84 15.63 -1.11
C ILE A 429 12.09 15.97 -2.40
N ALA A 430 11.61 14.98 -3.16
CA ALA A 430 10.85 15.20 -4.38
C ALA A 430 9.55 15.99 -4.11
N ALA A 431 8.80 15.61 -3.07
CA ALA A 431 7.56 16.28 -2.69
C ALA A 431 7.79 17.74 -2.28
N LEU A 432 8.82 18.02 -1.47
CA LEU A 432 9.18 19.39 -1.07
C LEU A 432 9.66 20.23 -2.25
N ALA A 433 10.46 19.66 -3.14
CA ALA A 433 10.97 20.36 -4.32
C ALA A 433 9.83 20.75 -5.28
N TYR A 434 8.91 19.83 -5.57
CA TYR A 434 7.73 20.10 -6.39
C TYR A 434 6.82 21.14 -5.74
N ALA A 435 6.51 20.97 -4.45
CA ALA A 435 5.59 21.85 -3.74
C ALA A 435 6.14 23.27 -3.53
N ALA A 436 7.45 23.47 -3.58
CA ALA A 436 8.04 24.79 -3.45
C ALA A 436 7.62 25.73 -4.58
N ASP A 437 7.58 25.23 -5.81
CA ASP A 437 7.08 25.96 -6.97
C ASP A 437 5.55 26.00 -6.98
N ALA A 438 4.91 24.83 -6.86
CA ALA A 438 3.46 24.69 -6.93
C ALA A 438 2.70 25.53 -5.89
N LEU A 439 3.28 25.75 -4.70
CA LEU A 439 2.67 26.53 -3.60
C LEU A 439 3.34 27.89 -3.39
N GLU A 440 4.23 28.31 -4.31
CA GLU A 440 5.01 29.55 -4.20
C GLU A 440 5.74 29.72 -2.84
N HIS A 441 6.28 28.63 -2.31
CA HIS A 441 6.89 28.56 -0.97
C HIS A 441 8.38 28.15 -1.03
N PRO A 442 9.29 29.06 -1.39
CA PRO A 442 10.69 28.74 -1.72
C PRO A 442 11.49 28.12 -0.57
N ALA A 443 11.09 28.34 0.69
CA ALA A 443 11.75 27.73 1.84
C ALA A 443 11.69 26.19 1.84
N TYR A 444 10.76 25.59 1.09
CA TYR A 444 10.72 24.14 0.91
C TYR A 444 11.92 23.60 0.13
N LEU A 445 12.48 24.38 -0.81
CA LEU A 445 13.72 23.98 -1.52
C LEU A 445 14.91 23.92 -0.59
N ASP A 446 15.06 24.89 0.32
CA ASP A 446 16.17 24.89 1.28
C ASP A 446 16.12 23.66 2.20
N ILE A 447 14.91 23.26 2.61
CA ILE A 447 14.68 22.08 3.44
C ILE A 447 14.99 20.80 2.64
N ALA A 448 14.49 20.70 1.40
CA ALA A 448 14.76 19.58 0.50
C ALA A 448 16.26 19.42 0.21
N ALA A 449 16.95 20.52 -0.10
CA ALA A 449 18.39 20.55 -0.35
C ALA A 449 19.20 20.14 0.89
N THR A 450 18.78 20.56 2.09
CA THR A 450 19.42 20.16 3.35
C THR A 450 19.29 18.65 3.58
N ALA A 451 18.09 18.08 3.40
CA ALA A 451 17.88 16.65 3.51
C ALA A 451 18.70 15.88 2.45
N ALA A 452 18.72 16.36 1.20
CA ALA A 452 19.51 15.76 0.13
C ALA A 452 21.00 15.75 0.43
N GLU A 453 21.56 16.85 0.95
CA GLU A 453 22.96 16.89 1.38
C GLU A 453 23.23 15.95 2.55
N PHE A 454 22.31 15.83 3.50
CA PHE A 454 22.47 14.89 4.62
C PHE A 454 22.61 13.45 4.11
N ILE A 455 21.70 12.99 3.24
CA ILE A 455 21.78 11.64 2.65
C ILE A 455 23.11 11.47 1.90
N TRP A 456 23.48 12.44 1.05
CA TRP A 456 24.73 12.40 0.27
C TRP A 456 25.98 12.28 1.13
N GLN A 457 25.99 12.92 2.29
CA GLN A 457 27.18 13.01 3.16
C GLN A 457 27.22 11.89 4.21
N ARG A 458 26.08 11.43 4.71
CA ARG A 458 26.00 10.51 5.86
C ARG A 458 25.61 9.09 5.48
N LEU A 459 24.84 8.88 4.42
CA LEU A 459 24.41 7.54 3.98
C LEU A 459 25.18 7.05 2.76
N ARG A 460 26.49 7.31 2.75
CA ARG A 460 27.42 6.72 1.77
C ARG A 460 28.62 6.13 2.48
N ASP A 461 29.02 4.94 2.03
CA ASP A 461 30.24 4.31 2.50
C ASP A 461 31.49 5.02 1.91
N PRO A 462 32.72 4.70 2.39
CA PRO A 462 33.94 5.30 1.84
C PRO A 462 34.21 4.99 0.37
N GLN A 463 33.56 3.96 -0.19
CA GLN A 463 33.62 3.58 -1.61
C GLN A 463 32.60 4.37 -2.44
N GLY A 464 31.69 5.09 -1.78
CA GLY A 464 30.69 5.94 -2.38
C GLY A 464 29.38 5.24 -2.70
N ASN A 465 29.16 4.01 -2.22
CA ASN A 465 27.88 3.29 -2.32
C ASN A 465 26.89 3.85 -1.31
N LEU A 466 25.60 3.88 -1.66
CA LEU A 466 24.55 4.24 -0.72
C LEU A 466 24.38 3.19 0.38
N LEU A 467 23.97 3.66 1.55
CA LEU A 467 23.49 2.87 2.67
C LEU A 467 22.00 3.16 2.88
N HIS A 468 21.27 2.17 3.39
CA HIS A 468 19.83 2.27 3.56
C HIS A 468 19.44 3.11 4.79
N ARG A 469 20.11 2.87 5.94
CA ARG A 469 19.65 3.37 7.23
C ARG A 469 20.70 4.21 7.95
N TYR A 470 20.27 5.34 8.51
CA TYR A 470 21.00 6.10 9.51
C TYR A 470 20.22 6.23 10.82
N HIS A 471 20.86 5.94 11.94
CA HIS A 471 20.28 6.15 13.26
C HIS A 471 21.40 6.28 14.31
N ASP A 472 21.23 7.22 15.26
CA ASP A 472 22.16 7.44 16.38
C ASP A 472 23.64 7.57 15.96
N GLY A 473 23.91 8.40 14.95
CA GLY A 473 25.27 8.68 14.46
C GLY A 473 25.87 7.61 13.55
N GLU A 474 25.13 6.54 13.26
CA GLU A 474 25.62 5.39 12.50
C GLU A 474 24.83 5.20 11.19
N ALA A 475 25.53 5.10 10.06
CA ALA A 475 24.98 4.62 8.80
C ALA A 475 25.31 3.15 8.60
N ALA A 476 24.33 2.33 8.25
CA ALA A 476 24.50 0.91 8.00
C ALA A 476 23.45 0.38 7.03
N ILE A 477 23.57 -0.92 6.75
CA ILE A 477 22.74 -1.70 5.82
C ILE A 477 23.03 -1.29 4.36
N PRO A 478 23.53 -2.21 3.51
CA PRO A 478 23.67 -1.91 2.08
C PRO A 478 22.34 -1.45 1.49
N ALA A 479 22.40 -0.39 0.67
CA ALA A 479 21.20 0.13 0.02
C ALA A 479 20.54 -0.87 -0.93
N TYR A 480 19.22 -0.78 -1.00
CA TYR A 480 18.34 -1.51 -1.91
C TYR A 480 18.18 -0.76 -3.24
N LEU A 481 17.55 -1.41 -4.22
CA LEU A 481 17.22 -0.78 -5.50
C LEU A 481 16.41 0.52 -5.31
N SER A 482 15.42 0.49 -4.40
CA SER A 482 14.56 1.63 -4.08
C SER A 482 15.35 2.85 -3.59
N ASP A 483 16.40 2.65 -2.80
CA ASP A 483 17.22 3.73 -2.25
C ASP A 483 17.91 4.54 -3.35
N TYR A 484 18.52 3.86 -4.33
CA TYR A 484 19.15 4.54 -5.46
C TYR A 484 18.11 5.25 -6.33
N ALA A 485 16.99 4.57 -6.61
CA ALA A 485 15.97 5.06 -7.50
C ALA A 485 15.25 6.30 -6.93
N LEU A 486 14.69 6.18 -5.73
CA LEU A 486 13.86 7.21 -5.11
C LEU A 486 14.69 8.41 -4.61
N TYR A 487 15.90 8.18 -4.10
CA TYR A 487 16.80 9.30 -3.80
C TYR A 487 17.25 10.00 -5.09
N GLY A 488 17.58 9.26 -6.15
CA GLY A 488 17.88 9.81 -7.46
C GLY A 488 16.73 10.69 -8.01
N LEU A 489 15.48 10.24 -7.87
CA LEU A 489 14.30 11.02 -8.27
C LEU A 489 14.17 12.31 -7.45
N GLY A 490 14.41 12.28 -6.13
CA GLY A 490 14.47 13.49 -5.31
C GLY A 490 15.54 14.48 -5.77
N LEU A 491 16.71 13.99 -6.20
CA LEU A 491 17.76 14.83 -6.78
C LEU A 491 17.37 15.40 -8.16
N VAL A 492 16.66 14.64 -8.99
CA VAL A 492 16.08 15.13 -10.25
C VAL A 492 15.10 16.26 -9.97
N SER A 493 14.17 16.10 -9.03
CA SER A 493 13.22 17.16 -8.68
C SER A 493 13.90 18.42 -8.14
N LEU A 494 15.00 18.28 -7.38
CA LEU A 494 15.82 19.42 -6.96
C LEU A 494 16.49 20.12 -8.13
N PHE A 495 17.01 19.36 -9.11
CA PHE A 495 17.57 19.95 -10.32
C PHE A 495 16.51 20.73 -11.10
N GLU A 496 15.33 20.14 -11.32
CA GLU A 496 14.24 20.79 -12.06
C GLU A 496 13.78 22.08 -11.38
N ALA A 497 13.68 22.09 -10.06
CA ALA A 497 13.22 23.26 -9.31
C ALA A 497 14.29 24.35 -9.12
N THR A 498 15.59 24.01 -9.17
CA THR A 498 16.67 24.97 -8.86
C THR A 498 17.59 25.32 -10.03
N GLY A 499 17.67 24.45 -11.04
CA GLY A 499 18.66 24.51 -12.11
C GLY A 499 20.11 24.27 -11.65
N ASP A 500 20.36 23.85 -10.41
CA ASP A 500 21.71 23.58 -9.91
C ASP A 500 22.26 22.23 -10.47
N PRO A 501 23.26 22.26 -11.37
CA PRO A 501 23.73 21.07 -12.09
C PRO A 501 24.29 19.99 -11.17
N ARG A 502 24.72 20.34 -9.95
CA ARG A 502 25.19 19.37 -8.95
C ARG A 502 24.16 18.26 -8.70
N TRP A 503 22.88 18.59 -8.68
CA TRP A 503 21.83 17.60 -8.41
C TRP A 503 21.68 16.61 -9.56
N LEU A 504 21.69 17.10 -10.80
CA LEU A 504 21.66 16.25 -11.99
C LEU A 504 22.90 15.36 -12.08
N GLU A 505 24.10 15.90 -11.81
CA GLU A 505 25.34 15.12 -11.80
C GLU A 505 25.29 13.97 -10.79
N ARG A 506 24.77 14.23 -9.59
CA ARG A 506 24.62 13.23 -8.53
C ARG A 506 23.55 12.19 -8.85
N ALA A 507 22.39 12.61 -9.36
CA ALA A 507 21.34 11.70 -9.81
C ALA A 507 21.86 10.76 -10.91
N THR A 508 22.62 11.32 -11.85
CA THR A 508 23.28 10.57 -12.94
C THR A 508 24.29 9.56 -12.41
N ALA A 509 25.11 9.94 -11.43
CA ALA A 509 26.07 9.02 -10.80
C ALA A 509 25.36 7.86 -10.07
N LEU A 510 24.23 8.13 -9.40
CA LEU A 510 23.43 7.10 -8.77
C LEU A 510 22.76 6.17 -9.78
N ALA A 511 22.25 6.69 -10.89
CA ALA A 511 21.68 5.88 -11.97
C ALA A 511 22.72 4.96 -12.62
N ASP A 512 23.96 5.44 -12.80
CA ASP A 512 25.08 4.62 -13.27
C ASP A 512 25.37 3.46 -12.32
N GLN A 513 25.43 3.73 -11.01
CA GLN A 513 25.62 2.70 -9.98
C GLN A 513 24.44 1.73 -9.88
N LEU A 514 23.21 2.23 -10.02
CA LEU A 514 21.99 1.43 -10.01
C LEU A 514 22.04 0.38 -11.12
N ILE A 515 22.36 0.81 -12.35
CA ILE A 515 22.49 -0.09 -13.49
C ILE A 515 23.61 -1.11 -13.25
N GLU A 516 24.78 -0.67 -12.78
CA GLU A 516 25.91 -1.57 -12.54
C GLU A 516 25.60 -2.66 -11.50
N LYS A 517 24.89 -2.32 -10.43
CA LYS A 517 24.72 -3.18 -9.26
C LYS A 517 23.50 -4.10 -9.32
N PHE A 518 22.40 -3.62 -9.89
CA PHE A 518 21.11 -4.27 -9.76
C PHE A 518 20.55 -4.81 -11.08
N HIS A 519 21.01 -4.30 -12.22
CA HIS A 519 20.44 -4.66 -13.52
C HIS A 519 20.71 -6.12 -13.87
N ASP A 520 19.66 -6.83 -14.25
CA ASP A 520 19.75 -8.16 -14.83
C ASP A 520 19.84 -8.03 -16.35
N ALA A 521 21.07 -8.02 -16.87
CA ALA A 521 21.31 -7.90 -18.31
C ALA A 521 20.80 -9.10 -19.13
N GLU A 522 20.52 -10.25 -18.51
CA GLU A 522 20.04 -11.44 -19.22
C GLU A 522 18.52 -11.41 -19.39
N LEU A 523 17.79 -11.04 -18.33
CA LEU A 523 16.33 -11.11 -18.30
C LEU A 523 15.64 -9.74 -18.31
N GLY A 524 16.38 -8.65 -18.16
CA GLY A 524 15.86 -7.28 -18.04
C GLY A 524 15.36 -6.97 -16.62
N GLY A 525 15.17 -5.68 -16.33
CA GLY A 525 14.81 -5.21 -14.99
C GLY A 525 15.93 -5.38 -13.96
N PHE A 526 15.58 -5.24 -12.69
CA PHE A 526 16.53 -5.08 -11.60
C PHE A 526 16.18 -5.98 -10.41
N PHE A 527 17.20 -6.58 -9.81
CA PHE A 527 17.08 -7.23 -8.51
C PHE A 527 16.94 -6.20 -7.39
N GLU A 528 16.22 -6.53 -6.33
CA GLU A 528 16.05 -5.63 -5.18
C GLU A 528 17.34 -5.44 -4.38
N THR A 529 18.19 -6.46 -4.37
CA THR A 529 19.40 -6.55 -3.56
C THR A 529 20.64 -6.83 -4.42
N THR A 530 21.79 -6.38 -3.95
CA THR A 530 23.12 -6.79 -4.46
C THR A 530 23.55 -8.14 -3.87
N ASP A 531 24.65 -8.71 -4.36
CA ASP A 531 25.26 -9.93 -3.79
C ASP A 531 25.76 -9.78 -2.34
N GLU A 532 25.75 -8.57 -1.78
CA GLU A 532 26.13 -8.35 -0.38
C GLU A 532 25.08 -8.89 0.61
N HIS A 533 23.86 -9.20 0.14
CA HIS A 533 22.74 -9.72 0.92
C HIS A 533 22.78 -11.27 1.07
N ASN A 534 23.80 -11.76 1.78
CA ASN A 534 24.24 -13.16 1.78
C ASN A 534 23.36 -14.22 2.52
N LEU A 535 22.13 -13.88 2.94
CA LEU A 535 21.28 -14.78 3.76
C LEU A 535 19.87 -15.00 3.21
N LEU A 536 19.58 -14.52 1.99
CA LEU A 536 18.27 -14.67 1.37
C LEU A 536 18.15 -16.01 0.65
N ILE A 537 16.99 -16.65 0.75
CA ILE A 537 16.68 -17.91 0.05
C ILE A 537 16.43 -17.71 -1.45
N VAL A 538 16.15 -16.47 -1.85
CA VAL A 538 15.91 -16.03 -3.22
C VAL A 538 16.27 -14.54 -3.34
N ARG A 539 16.89 -14.15 -4.46
CA ARG A 539 16.96 -12.74 -4.89
C ARG A 539 15.81 -12.52 -5.87
N HIS A 540 14.96 -11.54 -5.59
CA HIS A 540 13.78 -11.26 -6.39
C HIS A 540 13.85 -9.89 -7.04
N LYS A 541 12.93 -9.65 -7.96
CA LYS A 541 12.71 -8.34 -8.60
C LYS A 541 11.40 -7.78 -8.06
N SER A 542 11.43 -6.65 -7.38
CA SER A 542 10.21 -5.99 -6.90
C SER A 542 9.53 -5.27 -8.05
N VAL A 543 8.31 -5.70 -8.40
CA VAL A 543 7.53 -5.19 -9.56
C VAL A 543 6.14 -4.71 -9.17
N GLN A 544 5.52 -5.37 -8.19
CA GLN A 544 4.21 -4.95 -7.69
C GLN A 544 4.39 -3.83 -6.69
N ASP A 545 3.64 -2.75 -6.92
CA ASP A 545 3.54 -1.64 -6.00
C ASP A 545 2.86 -2.07 -4.70
N ARG A 546 3.28 -1.43 -3.63
CA ARG A 546 2.57 -1.46 -2.35
C ARG A 546 2.17 -0.03 -2.03
N GLN A 547 2.39 0.43 -0.80
CA GLN A 547 2.23 1.85 -0.46
C GLN A 547 3.36 2.74 -1.04
N LEU A 548 4.40 2.11 -1.59
CA LEU A 548 5.52 2.72 -2.30
C LEU A 548 5.56 2.20 -3.75
N PRO A 549 6.13 2.99 -4.69
CA PRO A 549 6.54 2.46 -5.99
C PRO A 549 7.47 1.25 -5.81
N SER A 550 7.27 0.20 -6.60
CA SER A 550 8.21 -0.92 -6.65
C SER A 550 9.62 -0.44 -7.04
N GLY A 551 10.66 -1.18 -6.61
CA GLY A 551 12.04 -0.82 -6.95
C GLY A 551 12.27 -0.74 -8.46
N ASN A 552 11.68 -1.65 -9.25
CA ASN A 552 11.76 -1.61 -10.71
C ASN A 552 10.99 -0.42 -11.31
N GLY A 553 9.80 -0.12 -10.76
CA GLY A 553 9.03 1.05 -11.17
C GLY A 553 9.78 2.36 -10.94
N ALA A 554 10.30 2.55 -9.73
CA ALA A 554 11.10 3.73 -9.38
C ALA A 554 12.38 3.84 -10.22
N ALA A 555 13.08 2.72 -10.46
CA ALA A 555 14.28 2.71 -11.31
C ALA A 555 13.96 3.10 -12.76
N ALA A 556 12.87 2.56 -13.33
CA ALA A 556 12.41 2.92 -14.66
C ALA A 556 12.02 4.41 -14.74
N GLN A 557 11.37 4.96 -13.72
CA GLN A 557 11.06 6.39 -13.62
C GLN A 557 12.33 7.24 -13.60
N LEU A 558 13.31 6.92 -12.74
CA LEU A 558 14.57 7.67 -12.66
C LEU A 558 15.30 7.70 -14.01
N LEU A 559 15.43 6.54 -14.64
CA LEU A 559 16.12 6.41 -15.93
C LEU A 559 15.37 7.12 -17.05
N ALA A 560 14.04 7.05 -17.07
CA ALA A 560 13.22 7.79 -18.02
C ALA A 560 13.41 9.31 -17.86
N SER A 561 13.30 9.84 -16.63
CA SER A 561 13.52 11.26 -16.35
C SER A 561 14.92 11.72 -16.76
N LEU A 562 15.97 10.99 -16.38
CA LEU A 562 17.34 11.33 -16.74
C LEU A 562 17.60 11.25 -18.25
N SER A 563 16.92 10.33 -18.96
CA SER A 563 17.05 10.25 -20.43
C SER A 563 16.60 11.54 -21.11
N HIS A 564 15.49 12.13 -20.67
CA HIS A 564 15.02 13.41 -21.21
C HIS A 564 15.94 14.57 -20.86
N LEU A 565 16.41 14.63 -19.61
CA LEU A 565 17.26 15.72 -19.15
C LEU A 565 18.66 15.72 -19.79
N LEU A 566 19.16 14.56 -20.21
CA LEU A 566 20.51 14.40 -20.76
C LEU A 566 20.57 14.41 -22.29
N ILE A 567 19.44 14.52 -23.00
CA ILE A 567 19.39 14.38 -24.47
C ILE A 567 20.34 15.35 -25.20
N GLY A 568 20.51 16.56 -24.67
CA GLY A 568 21.40 17.58 -25.23
C GLY A 568 22.84 17.49 -24.76
N ASP A 569 23.06 17.22 -23.47
CA ASP A 569 24.37 17.31 -22.82
C ASP A 569 25.17 16.00 -22.90
N ASP A 570 24.49 14.85 -22.83
CA ASP A 570 25.09 13.52 -22.91
C ASP A 570 24.16 12.52 -23.64
N PRO A 571 24.05 12.62 -24.98
CA PRO A 571 23.11 11.83 -25.76
C PRO A 571 23.36 10.32 -25.69
N ILE A 572 24.61 9.89 -25.44
CA ILE A 572 24.95 8.46 -25.32
C ILE A 572 24.36 7.90 -24.02
N ARG A 573 24.54 8.63 -22.92
CA ARG A 573 23.97 8.24 -21.63
C ARG A 573 22.45 8.33 -21.65
N SER A 574 21.90 9.39 -22.26
CA SER A 574 20.47 9.54 -22.53
C SER A 574 19.89 8.32 -23.23
N GLU A 575 20.47 7.91 -24.37
CA GLU A 575 20.02 6.75 -25.14
C GLU A 575 20.09 5.46 -24.30
N ARG A 576 21.20 5.25 -23.58
CA ARG A 576 21.34 4.08 -22.70
C ARG A 576 20.26 4.02 -21.62
N TYR A 577 19.96 5.14 -20.97
CA TYR A 577 18.93 5.19 -19.93
C TYR A 577 17.54 4.95 -20.49
N ALA A 578 17.21 5.53 -21.65
CA ALA A 578 15.93 5.28 -22.33
C ALA A 578 15.76 3.80 -22.69
N ILE A 579 16.82 3.16 -23.21
CA ILE A 579 16.82 1.72 -23.53
C ILE A 579 16.56 0.89 -22.28
N VAL A 580 17.32 1.11 -21.20
CA VAL A 580 17.19 0.30 -19.97
C VAL A 580 15.83 0.52 -19.30
N ALA A 581 15.30 1.75 -19.29
CA ALA A 581 13.95 2.03 -18.81
C ALA A 581 12.89 1.29 -19.63
N GLY A 582 12.97 1.36 -20.97
CA GLY A 582 12.06 0.67 -21.87
C GLY A 582 12.14 -0.85 -21.75
N GLU A 583 13.34 -1.41 -21.64
CA GLU A 583 13.56 -2.84 -21.42
C GLU A 583 13.00 -3.32 -20.08
N THR A 584 13.11 -2.51 -19.03
CA THR A 584 12.52 -2.81 -17.72
C THR A 584 11.00 -2.89 -17.79
N ILE A 585 10.35 -1.92 -18.43
CA ILE A 585 8.89 -1.94 -18.64
C ILE A 585 8.49 -3.17 -19.48
N SER A 586 9.21 -3.41 -20.58
CA SER A 586 8.94 -4.56 -21.45
C SER A 586 9.16 -5.91 -20.77
N ALA A 587 10.12 -6.05 -19.85
CA ALA A 587 10.41 -7.29 -19.14
C ALA A 587 9.25 -7.76 -18.25
N PHE A 588 8.41 -6.83 -17.79
CA PHE A 588 7.27 -7.11 -16.92
C PHE A 588 5.92 -6.88 -17.59
N TRP A 589 5.90 -6.66 -18.91
CA TRP A 589 4.71 -6.19 -19.61
C TRP A 589 3.48 -7.09 -19.45
N GLN A 590 3.63 -8.41 -19.43
CA GLN A 590 2.49 -9.31 -19.21
C GLN A 590 1.88 -9.18 -17.80
N LEU A 591 2.70 -8.88 -16.79
CA LEU A 591 2.18 -8.58 -15.45
C LEU A 591 1.45 -7.23 -15.46
N VAL A 592 2.03 -6.24 -16.13
CA VAL A 592 1.39 -4.93 -16.34
C VAL A 592 0.03 -5.09 -17.05
N GLN A 593 -0.08 -5.98 -18.04
CA GLN A 593 -1.36 -6.27 -18.72
C GLN A 593 -2.40 -6.95 -17.82
N ARG A 594 -1.96 -7.86 -16.93
CA ARG A 594 -2.86 -8.60 -16.05
C ARG A 594 -3.32 -7.78 -14.84
N ALA A 595 -2.41 -7.01 -14.26
CA ALA A 595 -2.62 -6.27 -13.02
C ALA A 595 -2.06 -4.83 -13.09
N PRO A 596 -2.50 -4.00 -14.06
CA PRO A 596 -1.97 -2.66 -14.29
C PRO A 596 -2.03 -1.77 -13.03
N VAL A 597 -3.09 -1.87 -12.23
CA VAL A 597 -3.23 -1.10 -10.98
C VAL A 597 -2.14 -1.46 -9.96
N ALA A 598 -1.76 -2.74 -9.88
CA ALA A 598 -0.70 -3.21 -8.99
C ALA A 598 0.71 -2.89 -9.52
N THR A 599 0.83 -2.31 -10.71
CA THR A 599 2.11 -1.93 -11.35
C THR A 599 2.07 -0.48 -11.84
N SER A 600 1.33 0.38 -11.15
CA SER A 600 1.10 1.77 -11.53
C SER A 600 2.40 2.57 -11.67
N SER A 601 3.43 2.27 -10.88
CA SER A 601 4.75 2.91 -10.97
C SER A 601 5.46 2.62 -12.30
N LEU A 602 5.28 1.43 -12.89
CA LEU A 602 5.79 1.11 -14.23
C LEU A 602 4.97 1.79 -15.32
N LEU A 603 3.66 1.94 -15.13
CA LEU A 603 2.82 2.75 -16.03
C LEU A 603 3.25 4.21 -15.98
N PHE A 604 3.54 4.76 -14.80
CA PHE A 604 4.04 6.12 -14.67
C PHE A 604 5.43 6.27 -15.31
N ALA A 605 6.32 5.29 -15.17
CA ALA A 605 7.58 5.26 -15.91
C ALA A 605 7.37 5.26 -17.43
N TYR A 606 6.37 4.52 -17.93
CA TYR A 606 6.02 4.49 -19.34
C TYR A 606 5.55 5.86 -19.84
N LEU A 607 4.71 6.54 -19.04
CA LEU A 607 4.28 7.92 -19.31
C LEU A 607 5.46 8.90 -19.35
N ILE A 608 6.40 8.82 -18.40
CA ILE A 608 7.59 9.67 -18.41
C ILE A 608 8.46 9.38 -19.64
N LEU A 609 8.72 8.11 -19.94
CA LEU A 609 9.65 7.70 -20.99
C LEU A 609 9.22 8.17 -22.39
N GLU A 610 7.96 7.94 -22.73
CA GLU A 610 7.45 8.25 -24.07
C GLU A 610 6.79 9.64 -24.13
N GLY A 611 6.31 10.18 -23.00
CA GLY A 611 5.72 11.52 -22.89
C GLY A 611 4.62 11.76 -23.91
N ASP A 612 4.71 12.89 -24.60
CA ASP A 612 3.75 13.33 -25.63
C ASP A 612 3.78 12.48 -26.91
N THR A 613 4.72 11.52 -27.03
CA THR A 613 4.79 10.62 -28.19
C THR A 613 3.80 9.46 -28.09
N ILE A 614 3.24 9.20 -26.90
CA ILE A 614 2.17 8.22 -26.72
C ILE A 614 0.91 8.77 -27.39
N PRO A 615 0.37 8.12 -28.44
CA PRO A 615 -0.92 8.52 -28.99
C PRO A 615 -1.97 8.33 -27.90
N THR A 616 -2.76 9.37 -27.63
CA THR A 616 -3.87 9.29 -26.66
C THR A 616 -4.75 8.09 -27.03
N PRO A 617 -4.78 7.03 -26.19
CA PRO A 617 -5.59 5.86 -26.50
C PRO A 617 -7.08 6.23 -26.36
N ASN A 618 -7.99 5.37 -26.83
CA ASN A 618 -9.39 5.54 -26.44
C ASN A 618 -9.50 5.29 -24.93
N LEU A 619 -9.77 6.36 -24.17
CA LEU A 619 -9.89 6.37 -22.73
C LEU A 619 -11.34 6.33 -22.24
N GLU A 620 -12.33 6.26 -23.14
CA GLU A 620 -13.74 6.16 -22.76
C GLU A 620 -13.94 4.92 -21.87
N VAL A 621 -14.23 5.17 -20.59
CA VAL A 621 -14.78 4.15 -19.70
C VAL A 621 -16.28 4.13 -19.98
N ASP A 622 -16.77 3.06 -20.59
CA ASP A 622 -18.20 2.89 -20.80
C ASP A 622 -18.89 2.56 -19.47
N TRP A 623 -19.21 3.61 -18.70
CA TRP A 623 -19.99 3.50 -17.46
C TRP A 623 -21.38 2.90 -17.68
N ASP A 624 -21.92 2.97 -18.92
CA ASP A 624 -23.22 2.41 -19.31
C ASP A 624 -23.15 0.90 -19.61
N THR A 625 -21.97 0.34 -19.90
CA THR A 625 -21.76 -1.12 -19.95
C THR A 625 -21.76 -1.78 -18.57
N VAL A 626 -21.77 -0.99 -17.50
CA VAL A 626 -21.99 -1.49 -16.14
C VAL A 626 -23.48 -1.58 -15.87
N ALA A 627 -24.09 -2.71 -16.23
CA ALA A 627 -25.43 -2.98 -15.73
C ALA A 627 -25.32 -3.37 -14.25
N LEU A 628 -25.57 -2.39 -13.36
CA LEU A 628 -25.49 -2.53 -11.91
C LEU A 628 -26.89 -2.72 -11.32
N GLU A 629 -27.09 -3.81 -10.59
CA GLU A 629 -28.29 -4.00 -9.77
C GLU A 629 -27.93 -4.02 -8.28
N ARG A 630 -28.62 -3.20 -7.48
CA ARG A 630 -28.37 -3.01 -6.04
C ARG A 630 -29.45 -3.60 -5.12
N GLU A 631 -30.37 -4.43 -5.64
CA GLU A 631 -31.44 -5.01 -4.82
C GLU A 631 -31.02 -6.30 -4.12
N GLY A 632 -31.16 -6.32 -2.79
CA GLY A 632 -30.93 -7.51 -1.97
C GLY A 632 -29.48 -7.65 -1.46
N PRO A 633 -29.14 -8.79 -0.83
CA PRO A 633 -27.84 -9.00 -0.19
C PRO A 633 -26.71 -9.31 -1.18
N VAL A 634 -27.00 -9.38 -2.47
CA VAL A 634 -26.02 -9.64 -3.53
C VAL A 634 -26.23 -8.61 -4.62
N GLN A 635 -25.25 -7.74 -4.82
CA GLN A 635 -25.22 -6.79 -5.92
C GLN A 635 -24.49 -7.44 -7.09
N VAL A 636 -25.04 -7.30 -8.30
CA VAL A 636 -24.44 -7.88 -9.50
C VAL A 636 -24.13 -6.77 -10.49
N SER A 637 -22.91 -6.79 -11.01
CA SER A 637 -22.44 -5.89 -12.05
C SER A 637 -21.82 -6.68 -13.19
N VAL A 638 -22.28 -6.41 -14.41
CA VAL A 638 -21.74 -7.01 -15.64
C VAL A 638 -20.93 -5.95 -16.36
N PHE A 639 -19.76 -6.32 -16.90
CA PHE A 639 -18.84 -5.46 -17.64
C PHE A 639 -18.48 -6.13 -18.96
N THR A 640 -18.52 -5.41 -20.07
CA THR A 640 -18.02 -5.90 -21.37
C THR A 640 -16.59 -5.46 -21.62
N GLN A 641 -15.78 -6.32 -22.24
CA GLN A 641 -14.38 -6.05 -22.62
C GLN A 641 -14.07 -6.70 -23.99
N PRO A 642 -13.01 -6.30 -24.71
CA PRO A 642 -12.70 -6.86 -26.03
C PRO A 642 -12.57 -8.38 -26.06
N GLU A 643 -12.09 -8.98 -24.96
CA GLU A 643 -11.88 -10.41 -24.79
C GLU A 643 -13.10 -11.14 -24.19
N GLY A 644 -14.21 -10.43 -23.89
CA GLY A 644 -15.46 -11.03 -23.43
C GLY A 644 -16.24 -10.19 -22.42
N LEU A 645 -16.67 -10.77 -21.32
CA LEU A 645 -17.33 -10.03 -20.26
C LEU A 645 -16.99 -10.56 -18.88
N THR A 646 -17.04 -9.67 -17.89
CA THR A 646 -16.80 -9.98 -16.48
C THR A 646 -18.09 -9.71 -15.71
N VAL A 647 -18.51 -10.67 -14.89
CA VAL A 647 -19.64 -10.51 -13.96
C VAL A 647 -19.10 -10.54 -12.54
N PHE A 648 -19.34 -9.48 -11.79
CA PHE A 648 -19.05 -9.43 -10.37
C PHE A 648 -20.32 -9.61 -9.55
N PHE A 649 -20.21 -10.35 -8.47
CA PHE A 649 -21.22 -10.50 -7.44
C PHE A 649 -20.61 -9.96 -6.15
N HIS A 650 -21.08 -8.82 -5.66
CA HIS A 650 -20.71 -8.29 -4.34
C HIS A 650 -21.72 -8.79 -3.32
N ILE A 651 -21.26 -9.50 -2.29
CA ILE A 651 -22.09 -10.24 -1.36
C ILE A 651 -21.96 -9.60 0.02
N ALA A 652 -23.07 -9.11 0.56
CA ALA A 652 -23.12 -8.43 1.85
C ALA A 652 -22.60 -9.34 2.98
N GLU A 653 -22.03 -8.72 4.01
CA GLU A 653 -21.55 -9.43 5.19
C GLU A 653 -22.62 -10.36 5.80
N GLY A 654 -22.22 -11.57 6.19
CA GLY A 654 -23.13 -12.59 6.71
C GLY A 654 -23.88 -13.40 5.64
N TRP A 655 -23.74 -13.06 4.36
CA TRP A 655 -24.33 -13.78 3.24
C TRP A 655 -23.28 -14.52 2.40
N HIS A 656 -23.73 -15.54 1.68
CA HIS A 656 -22.95 -16.28 0.68
C HIS A 656 -23.84 -16.73 -0.48
N ILE A 657 -23.24 -17.05 -1.62
CA ILE A 657 -23.91 -17.72 -2.75
C ILE A 657 -23.20 -19.02 -3.09
N GLN A 658 -23.90 -19.99 -3.65
CA GLN A 658 -23.32 -21.29 -3.97
C GLN A 658 -22.25 -21.19 -5.07
N ALA A 659 -21.17 -21.96 -4.95
CA ALA A 659 -20.18 -22.06 -6.02
C ALA A 659 -20.79 -22.60 -7.32
N ALA A 660 -20.19 -22.25 -8.46
CA ALA A 660 -20.71 -22.62 -9.78
C ALA A 660 -20.68 -24.13 -10.04
N ASP A 661 -19.79 -24.86 -9.36
CA ASP A 661 -19.62 -26.31 -9.40
C ASP A 661 -20.28 -27.03 -8.21
N SER A 662 -21.07 -26.33 -7.40
CA SER A 662 -21.75 -26.94 -6.25
C SER A 662 -22.64 -28.11 -6.67
N ALA A 663 -22.45 -29.26 -6.01
CA ALA A 663 -23.11 -30.53 -6.33
C ALA A 663 -24.35 -30.84 -5.47
N ARG A 664 -24.77 -29.90 -4.60
CA ARG A 664 -25.98 -30.04 -3.77
C ARG A 664 -27.24 -29.92 -4.62
N ALA A 665 -28.10 -30.92 -4.58
CA ALA A 665 -29.30 -30.99 -5.44
C ALA A 665 -30.44 -30.06 -5.01
N ASP A 666 -30.43 -29.58 -3.77
CA ASP A 666 -31.47 -28.73 -3.16
C ASP A 666 -31.13 -27.24 -3.17
N LEU A 667 -29.92 -26.87 -3.59
CA LEU A 667 -29.46 -25.49 -3.70
C LEU A 667 -29.19 -25.14 -5.16
N THR A 668 -29.27 -23.86 -5.50
CA THR A 668 -29.05 -23.37 -6.87
C THR A 668 -27.61 -22.88 -7.03
N PRO A 669 -26.78 -23.54 -7.86
CA PRO A 669 -25.43 -23.08 -8.17
C PRO A 669 -25.46 -21.73 -8.87
N THR A 670 -24.45 -20.90 -8.62
CA THR A 670 -24.32 -19.61 -9.32
C THR A 670 -23.95 -19.84 -10.78
N ARG A 671 -24.67 -19.20 -11.71
CA ARG A 671 -24.48 -19.35 -13.16
C ARG A 671 -24.49 -18.01 -13.88
N VAL A 672 -23.73 -17.94 -14.96
CA VAL A 672 -23.75 -16.85 -15.94
C VAL A 672 -23.96 -17.48 -17.32
N GLU A 673 -24.99 -17.03 -18.01
CA GLU A 673 -25.33 -17.42 -19.38
C GLU A 673 -25.34 -16.16 -20.25
N VAL A 674 -24.70 -16.22 -21.42
CA VAL A 674 -24.60 -15.08 -22.33
C VAL A 674 -25.22 -15.46 -23.67
N GLN A 675 -26.14 -14.63 -24.16
CA GLN A 675 -26.71 -14.75 -25.49
C GLN A 675 -26.47 -13.45 -26.25
N THR A 676 -26.25 -13.52 -27.56
CA THR A 676 -26.07 -12.33 -28.39
C THR A 676 -26.62 -12.53 -29.79
N ASP A 677 -27.01 -11.44 -30.43
CA ASP A 677 -27.32 -11.34 -31.86
C ASP A 677 -26.10 -10.90 -32.71
N LEU A 678 -24.97 -10.59 -32.07
CA LEU A 678 -23.69 -10.31 -32.71
C LEU A 678 -22.99 -11.60 -33.14
N PRO A 679 -22.07 -11.55 -34.13
CA PRO A 679 -21.28 -12.70 -34.57
C PRO A 679 -20.17 -13.09 -33.58
N ILE A 680 -20.46 -13.12 -32.28
CA ILE A 680 -19.52 -13.44 -31.19
C ILE A 680 -19.87 -14.81 -30.60
N GLU A 681 -18.87 -15.66 -30.37
CA GLU A 681 -19.00 -16.92 -29.65
C GLU A 681 -18.33 -16.80 -28.27
N PHE A 682 -19.12 -16.97 -27.20
CA PHE A 682 -18.64 -16.95 -25.83
C PHE A 682 -18.27 -18.36 -25.34
N GLY A 683 -17.19 -18.45 -24.59
CA GLY A 683 -16.73 -19.65 -23.90
C GLY A 683 -17.46 -19.90 -22.58
N THR A 684 -17.05 -20.94 -21.86
CA THR A 684 -17.58 -21.25 -20.53
C THR A 684 -17.06 -20.23 -19.50
N PRO A 685 -17.90 -19.72 -18.58
CA PRO A 685 -17.45 -18.83 -17.51
C PRO A 685 -16.35 -19.44 -16.65
N VAL A 686 -15.27 -18.69 -16.45
CA VAL A 686 -14.17 -18.99 -15.53
C VAL A 686 -14.41 -18.22 -14.24
N TRP A 687 -14.48 -18.92 -13.11
CA TRP A 687 -14.86 -18.34 -11.83
C TRP A 687 -13.66 -18.09 -10.92
N SER A 688 -13.78 -17.07 -10.06
CA SER A 688 -12.93 -16.89 -8.88
C SER A 688 -12.96 -18.12 -7.97
N HIS A 689 -11.93 -18.34 -7.16
CA HIS A 689 -11.89 -19.51 -6.29
C HIS A 689 -12.97 -19.46 -5.19
N PRO A 690 -13.85 -20.48 -5.08
CA PRO A 690 -14.81 -20.56 -3.99
C PRO A 690 -14.11 -20.91 -2.66
N LYS A 691 -14.67 -20.44 -1.55
CA LYS A 691 -14.20 -20.74 -0.20
C LYS A 691 -15.02 -21.90 0.40
N PRO A 692 -14.40 -22.79 1.18
CA PRO A 692 -15.14 -23.76 1.97
C PRO A 692 -15.92 -23.07 3.10
N TYR A 693 -17.18 -23.44 3.28
CA TYR A 693 -18.08 -22.84 4.27
C TYR A 693 -18.90 -23.92 4.98
N GLN A 694 -19.02 -23.81 6.30
CA GLN A 694 -19.68 -24.81 7.14
C GLN A 694 -21.11 -24.39 7.43
N VAL A 695 -22.09 -25.20 6.99
CA VAL A 695 -23.52 -24.96 7.23
C VAL A 695 -24.14 -26.22 7.81
N GLY A 696 -24.68 -26.14 9.02
CA GLY A 696 -25.37 -27.27 9.66
C GLY A 696 -24.52 -28.54 9.86
N GLY A 697 -23.18 -28.42 9.87
CA GLY A 697 -22.24 -29.54 9.99
C GLY A 697 -21.79 -30.16 8.65
N GLU A 698 -22.20 -29.60 7.52
CA GLU A 698 -21.71 -29.96 6.18
C GLU A 698 -20.83 -28.85 5.60
N GLN A 699 -19.79 -29.23 4.85
CA GLN A 699 -18.89 -28.31 4.15
C GLN A 699 -19.38 -28.09 2.72
N LEU A 700 -19.66 -26.83 2.38
CA LEU A 700 -20.08 -26.39 1.05
C LEU A 700 -19.00 -25.50 0.43
N MET A 701 -18.89 -25.50 -0.90
CA MET A 701 -18.10 -24.50 -1.61
C MET A 701 -19.01 -23.33 -1.98
N VAL A 702 -18.65 -22.13 -1.52
CA VAL A 702 -19.47 -20.92 -1.68
C VAL A 702 -18.59 -19.73 -2.05
N TYR A 703 -19.21 -18.66 -2.56
CA TYR A 703 -18.58 -17.35 -2.64
C TYR A 703 -19.08 -16.47 -1.49
N GLN A 704 -18.16 -15.74 -0.87
CA GLN A 704 -18.41 -14.79 0.23
C GLN A 704 -17.67 -13.50 -0.10
N GLU A 705 -18.21 -12.35 0.32
CA GLU A 705 -17.72 -10.99 0.01
C GLU A 705 -17.81 -10.66 -1.48
N GLN A 706 -17.21 -11.50 -2.33
CA GLN A 706 -17.21 -11.32 -3.77
C GLN A 706 -17.17 -12.66 -4.53
N ALA A 707 -17.80 -12.70 -5.70
CA ALA A 707 -17.55 -13.69 -6.74
C ALA A 707 -17.29 -12.99 -8.07
N VAL A 708 -16.39 -13.53 -8.88
CA VAL A 708 -16.10 -13.01 -10.22
C VAL A 708 -16.24 -14.14 -11.24
N ALA A 709 -16.94 -13.88 -12.33
CA ALA A 709 -17.05 -14.77 -13.48
C ALA A 709 -16.55 -14.06 -14.75
N LEU A 710 -15.49 -14.58 -15.35
CA LEU A 710 -14.96 -14.16 -16.64
C LEU A 710 -15.54 -15.04 -17.73
N VAL A 711 -16.30 -14.47 -18.66
CA VAL A 711 -16.85 -15.19 -19.82
C VAL A 711 -16.08 -14.76 -21.06
N PRO A 712 -15.10 -15.56 -21.52
CA PRO A 712 -14.24 -15.16 -22.63
C PRO A 712 -14.96 -15.25 -23.98
N ILE A 713 -14.56 -14.43 -24.94
CA ILE A 713 -14.87 -14.64 -26.36
C ILE A 713 -13.89 -15.67 -26.89
N VAL A 714 -14.41 -16.75 -27.44
CA VAL A 714 -13.61 -17.85 -27.99
C VAL A 714 -13.54 -17.82 -29.52
N ALA A 715 -14.47 -17.12 -30.18
CA ALA A 715 -14.41 -16.87 -31.61
C ALA A 715 -15.25 -15.66 -32.03
N LEU A 716 -14.84 -15.03 -33.13
CA LEU A 716 -15.64 -14.08 -33.90
C LEU A 716 -15.97 -14.72 -35.25
N ARG A 717 -17.25 -14.77 -35.61
CA ARG A 717 -17.70 -15.35 -36.88
C ARG A 717 -17.66 -14.29 -37.98
N GLU A 718 -17.28 -14.68 -39.20
CA GLU A 718 -17.30 -13.78 -40.34
C GLU A 718 -18.74 -13.46 -40.76
N GLY A 719 -19.05 -12.17 -40.91
CA GLY A 719 -20.36 -11.66 -41.31
C GLY A 719 -21.37 -11.59 -40.17
N GLY A 720 -22.11 -10.49 -40.09
CA GLY A 720 -23.10 -10.22 -39.04
C GLY A 720 -23.29 -8.72 -38.80
N PRO A 721 -24.23 -8.34 -37.92
CA PRO A 721 -24.36 -6.95 -37.49
C PRO A 721 -23.13 -6.52 -36.65
N THR A 722 -22.72 -5.27 -36.82
CA THR A 722 -21.63 -4.64 -36.05
C THR A 722 -22.13 -3.93 -34.79
N GLU A 723 -23.44 -3.84 -34.61
CA GLU A 723 -24.11 -3.27 -33.44
C GLU A 723 -25.25 -4.23 -33.04
N GLY A 724 -25.37 -4.52 -31.75
CA GLY A 724 -26.30 -5.51 -31.23
C GLY A 724 -26.34 -5.49 -29.71
N TYR A 725 -26.81 -6.57 -29.10
CA TYR A 725 -26.96 -6.69 -27.67
C TYR A 725 -26.37 -7.99 -27.13
N LEU A 726 -25.80 -7.91 -25.93
CA LEU A 726 -25.57 -9.07 -25.07
C LEU A 726 -26.71 -9.18 -24.06
N ARG A 727 -27.33 -10.35 -23.99
CA ARG A 727 -28.26 -10.75 -22.94
C ARG A 727 -27.50 -11.62 -21.96
N VAL A 728 -27.15 -11.07 -20.81
CA VAL A 728 -26.44 -11.78 -19.75
C VAL A 728 -27.45 -12.16 -18.68
N ARG A 729 -27.69 -13.46 -18.55
CA ARG A 729 -28.58 -14.03 -17.53
C ARG A 729 -27.72 -14.60 -16.41
N VAL A 730 -27.94 -14.12 -15.20
CA VAL A 730 -27.30 -14.65 -14.00
C VAL A 730 -28.34 -15.32 -13.11
N VAL A 731 -27.96 -16.44 -12.51
CA VAL A 731 -28.80 -17.16 -11.55
C VAL A 731 -27.95 -17.40 -10.32
N TYR A 732 -28.45 -17.05 -9.15
CA TYR A 732 -27.77 -17.27 -7.88
C TYR A 732 -28.78 -17.46 -6.75
N GLN A 733 -28.33 -18.00 -5.62
CA GLN A 733 -29.17 -18.14 -4.44
C GLN A 733 -28.41 -17.64 -3.21
N PRO A 734 -28.82 -16.49 -2.65
CA PRO A 734 -28.21 -15.98 -1.43
C PRO A 734 -28.67 -16.78 -0.21
N CYS A 735 -27.72 -17.11 0.65
CA CYS A 735 -27.93 -17.85 1.87
C CYS A 735 -27.12 -17.22 3.02
N THR A 736 -27.59 -17.43 4.23
CA THR A 736 -26.85 -17.25 5.47
C THR A 736 -26.41 -18.62 6.00
N ASP A 737 -25.78 -18.63 7.17
CA ASP A 737 -25.46 -19.83 7.95
C ASP A 737 -26.69 -20.66 8.38
N THR A 738 -27.88 -20.08 8.34
CA THR A 738 -29.11 -20.70 8.88
C THR A 738 -30.22 -20.84 7.86
N GLU A 739 -30.29 -19.97 6.85
CA GLU A 739 -31.41 -19.90 5.92
C GLU A 739 -30.94 -19.57 4.49
N CYS A 740 -31.68 -20.05 3.48
CA CYS A 740 -31.47 -19.67 2.08
C CYS A 740 -32.69 -18.93 1.56
N ALA A 741 -32.47 -17.83 0.86
CA ALA A 741 -33.51 -17.14 0.11
C ALA A 741 -33.95 -17.97 -1.11
N LEU A 742 -35.04 -17.55 -1.76
CA LEU A 742 -35.42 -18.11 -3.06
C LEU A 742 -34.32 -17.80 -4.09
N PRO A 743 -34.07 -18.71 -5.06
CA PRO A 743 -33.16 -18.44 -6.17
C PRO A 743 -33.58 -17.18 -6.91
N ILE A 744 -32.58 -16.34 -7.20
CA ILE A 744 -32.72 -15.08 -7.88
C ILE A 744 -32.18 -15.25 -9.29
N GLU A 745 -32.99 -14.89 -10.28
CA GLU A 745 -32.58 -14.78 -11.67
C GLU A 745 -32.61 -13.30 -12.06
N ARG A 746 -31.52 -12.82 -12.66
CA ARG A 746 -31.40 -11.48 -13.25
C ARG A 746 -30.97 -11.55 -14.69
N GLN A 747 -31.43 -10.57 -15.46
CA GLN A 747 -31.11 -10.44 -16.88
C GLN A 747 -30.65 -9.02 -17.15
N PHE A 748 -29.46 -8.91 -17.72
CA PHE A 748 -28.84 -7.67 -18.15
C PHE A 748 -28.86 -7.63 -19.67
N LEU A 749 -29.20 -6.47 -20.23
CA LEU A 749 -29.20 -6.22 -21.67
C LEU A 749 -28.19 -5.11 -21.95
N LEU A 750 -27.06 -5.49 -22.56
CA LEU A 750 -25.93 -4.60 -22.79
C LEU A 750 -25.85 -4.28 -24.28
N PRO A 751 -25.97 -3.02 -24.71
CA PRO A 751 -25.70 -2.65 -26.10
C PRO A 751 -24.21 -2.81 -26.38
N VAL A 752 -23.84 -3.45 -27.49
CA VAL A 752 -22.45 -3.68 -27.88
C VAL A 752 -22.23 -3.33 -29.34
N ARG A 753 -21.12 -2.65 -29.61
CA ARG A 753 -20.63 -2.32 -30.95
C ARG A 753 -19.28 -2.98 -31.19
N LEU A 754 -19.21 -3.81 -32.23
CA LEU A 754 -17.96 -4.38 -32.72
C LEU A 754 -17.18 -3.29 -33.45
N GLY A 755 -16.07 -2.84 -32.86
CA GLY A 755 -15.08 -1.96 -33.52
C GLY A 755 -14.21 -2.73 -34.52
N GLU A 756 -13.68 -2.04 -35.54
CA GLU A 756 -12.73 -2.60 -36.52
C GLU A 756 -11.46 -3.16 -35.89
#